data_AF-A0A2J7R0B2-F1
#
_entry.id   AF-A0A2J7R0B2-F1
#
_cell.length_a   1.000
_cell.length_b   1.000
_cell.length_c   1.000
_cell.angle_alpha   90.00
_cell.angle_beta   90.00
_cell.angle_gamma   90.00
#
_symmetry.space_group_name_H-M   'P 1'
#
loop_
_entity.id
_entity.type
_entity.pdbx_description
1 polymer ?
#
loop_
_entity_poly.entity_id
_entity_poly.type
_entity_poly.pdbx_seq_one_letter_code
_entity_poly.pdbx_strand_id
1 'polypeptide(L)'
;MSLEVENLRRRLEEQIEVLKHFPNGPSYRSIRKNLAKIYLESDKEIEGVFNLVESHAVSLRTRTHFRYNQARFSEKESNFGFDGSLVQHGGEYDSKGVPAMLERLYKLPEEWSLVQLTFAYDPSWRFAFSTHPFKRLNPPALHITRFECGKHARKHPPYCVTIPIKQKFRTLEAELRTIVDDHQNHLNWGRLTSEQYYRLKGILDMRMKNVVMRLQNDWLGHWISLLIGHYTEPQNEERVTSFVDQLLEQYVEGGDVSLHKTKHTVTTRSRRKMYFLAKASAFLLEWQLRRGVADCLEIPIAATKDIARQLSKLHDAVQLQTARRHPVILILDEELELFPWEMLNILQDHPVCRVPNLHMLYALYKAHERNISRGRFEVDASSGYYIVNPEQNLPRNEKRLRPFLTSRAPSWNGTFGVAPSSEQFRDVLQNYNIFIYAGHGSGSQFLQGDEIQKLNVQAVTFLFGCSSVTSKDLGGRIEPAGMWHFYHIASCPMVIGNLWAVTDAASDAITVHTLHNWLPRTQDMVIDEEQERMPLKPCYVKDPDAPELWRPNGYRWKHEPDLLSAIRRSHTANKHYMASAALAARGLPVVIRGQVDKDIPAKSLGSSQLFNKHLVIVWPSKISTKAVLHYSGCYQLPGFCCEVNWTQCTQILHSILDQSPIMAIAF
;
A
#
# COMPACT_ATOMS: atom_id res chain seq x y z
N MET A 1 -22.96 1.72 -32.82
CA MET A 1 -23.51 2.61 -31.77
C MET A 1 -24.83 3.19 -32.29
N SER A 2 -25.89 3.28 -31.46
CA SER A 2 -27.18 3.85 -31.90
C SER A 2 -27.10 5.37 -32.05
N LEU A 3 -27.99 5.95 -32.86
CA LEU A 3 -28.06 7.40 -33.09
C LEU A 3 -28.27 8.19 -31.78
N GLU A 4 -29.01 7.62 -30.82
CA GLU A 4 -29.25 8.22 -29.51
C GLU A 4 -27.98 8.31 -28.66
N VAL A 5 -27.16 7.25 -28.65
CA VAL A 5 -25.89 7.22 -27.88
C VAL A 5 -24.87 8.18 -28.50
N GLU A 6 -24.84 8.28 -29.83
CA GLU A 6 -24.02 9.27 -30.55
C GLU A 6 -24.43 10.71 -30.23
N ASN A 7 -25.75 11.00 -30.26
CA ASN A 7 -26.26 12.31 -29.87
C ASN A 7 -25.96 12.65 -28.39
N LEU A 8 -26.06 11.66 -27.50
CA LEU A 8 -25.69 11.83 -26.10
C LEU A 8 -24.19 12.14 -25.96
N ARG A 9 -23.33 11.41 -26.68
CA ARG A 9 -21.87 11.67 -26.69
C ARG A 9 -21.59 13.11 -27.06
N ARG A 10 -22.13 13.59 -28.18
CA ARG A 10 -21.93 14.96 -28.67
C ARG A 10 -22.35 16.00 -27.63
N ARG A 11 -23.52 15.83 -27.01
CA ARG A 11 -24.01 16.74 -25.96
C ARG A 11 -23.11 16.77 -24.72
N LEU A 12 -22.55 15.62 -24.33
CA LEU A 12 -21.62 15.54 -23.20
C LEU A 12 -20.29 16.21 -23.53
N GLU A 13 -19.80 16.07 -24.75
CA GLU A 13 -18.58 16.76 -25.23
C GLU A 13 -18.76 18.28 -25.25
N GLU A 14 -19.89 18.77 -25.78
CA GLU A 14 -20.25 20.20 -25.74
C GLU A 14 -20.29 20.74 -24.31
N GLN A 15 -20.86 19.99 -23.36
CA GLN A 15 -20.88 20.37 -21.94
C GLN A 15 -19.48 20.44 -21.32
N ILE A 16 -18.59 19.53 -21.69
CA ILE A 16 -17.20 19.54 -21.21
C ILE A 16 -16.47 20.79 -21.68
N GLU A 17 -16.63 21.19 -22.95
CA GLU A 17 -15.97 22.40 -23.46
C GLU A 17 -16.40 23.63 -22.66
N VAL A 18 -17.68 23.73 -22.30
CA VAL A 18 -18.17 24.81 -21.43
C VAL A 18 -17.53 24.70 -20.03
N LEU A 19 -17.53 23.52 -19.43
CA LEU A 19 -17.05 23.31 -18.05
C LEU A 19 -15.55 23.56 -17.87
N LYS A 20 -14.72 23.43 -18.92
CA LYS A 20 -13.29 23.78 -18.85
C LYS A 20 -13.02 25.22 -18.42
N HIS A 21 -13.99 26.12 -18.61
CA HIS A 21 -13.89 27.53 -18.23
C HIS A 21 -14.32 27.83 -16.79
N PHE A 22 -14.75 26.81 -16.02
CA PHE A 22 -15.24 26.95 -14.66
C PHE A 22 -14.46 26.06 -13.68
N PRO A 23 -14.51 26.36 -12.36
CA PRO A 23 -14.07 25.41 -11.34
C PRO A 23 -14.77 24.06 -11.51
N ASN A 24 -13.98 23.04 -11.87
CA ASN A 24 -14.52 21.70 -12.09
C ASN A 24 -14.67 20.94 -10.77
N GLY A 25 -15.68 20.07 -10.74
CA GLY A 25 -16.02 19.24 -9.59
C GLY A 25 -16.88 18.02 -9.97
N PRO A 26 -17.85 17.61 -9.14
CA PRO A 26 -18.58 16.35 -9.30
C PRO A 26 -19.31 16.17 -10.64
N SER A 27 -19.81 17.26 -11.24
CA SER A 27 -20.45 17.24 -12.56
C SER A 27 -19.46 16.87 -13.66
N TYR A 28 -18.25 17.44 -13.64
CA TYR A 28 -17.18 17.13 -14.60
C TYR A 28 -16.76 15.65 -14.48
N ARG A 29 -16.55 15.17 -13.25
CA ARG A 29 -16.29 13.74 -12.94
C ARG A 29 -17.38 12.85 -13.55
N SER A 30 -18.65 13.18 -13.32
CA SER A 30 -19.79 12.39 -13.81
C SER A 30 -19.88 12.35 -15.34
N ILE A 31 -19.67 13.49 -16.00
CA ILE A 31 -19.69 13.57 -17.47
C ILE A 31 -18.53 12.77 -18.07
N ARG A 32 -17.32 12.90 -17.50
CA ARG A 32 -16.13 12.14 -17.91
C ARG A 32 -16.34 10.64 -17.76
N LYS A 33 -16.85 10.15 -16.62
CA LYS A 33 -17.15 8.72 -16.47
C LYS A 33 -18.23 8.23 -17.46
N ASN A 34 -19.21 9.05 -17.79
CA ASN A 34 -20.24 8.69 -18.78
C ASN A 34 -19.67 8.62 -20.20
N LEU A 35 -18.82 9.58 -20.59
CA LEU A 35 -18.08 9.52 -21.85
C LEU A 35 -17.18 8.29 -21.91
N ALA A 36 -16.47 7.98 -20.82
CA ALA A 36 -15.64 6.78 -20.76
C ALA A 36 -16.46 5.51 -21.05
N LYS A 37 -17.65 5.39 -20.46
CA LYS A 37 -18.57 4.28 -20.76
C LYS A 37 -18.91 4.20 -22.25
N ILE A 38 -19.33 5.30 -22.87
CA ILE A 38 -19.70 5.35 -24.29
C ILE A 38 -18.51 4.96 -25.18
N TYR A 39 -17.32 5.48 -24.88
CA TYR A 39 -16.11 5.22 -25.66
C TYR A 39 -15.64 3.76 -25.54
N LEU A 40 -15.66 3.19 -24.33
CA LEU A 40 -15.32 1.79 -24.09
C LEU A 40 -16.31 0.83 -24.78
N GLU A 41 -17.60 1.16 -24.83
CA GLU A 41 -18.62 0.39 -25.55
C GLU A 41 -18.52 0.53 -27.09
N SER A 42 -17.79 1.54 -27.57
CA SER A 42 -17.63 1.85 -29.00
C SER A 42 -16.26 1.45 -29.57
N ASP A 43 -15.52 0.58 -28.86
CA ASP A 43 -14.17 0.12 -29.22
C ASP A 43 -13.12 1.25 -29.39
N LYS A 44 -13.39 2.41 -28.78
CA LYS A 44 -12.49 3.57 -28.72
C LYS A 44 -11.86 3.63 -27.33
N GLU A 45 -11.05 2.63 -27.04
CA GLU A 45 -10.57 2.38 -25.69
C GLU A 45 -9.69 3.51 -25.16
N ILE A 46 -8.79 4.07 -25.97
CA ILE A 46 -7.83 5.06 -25.49
C ILE A 46 -8.52 6.38 -25.11
N GLU A 47 -9.56 6.77 -25.84
CA GLU A 47 -10.45 7.87 -25.49
C GLU A 47 -11.24 7.56 -24.22
N GLY A 48 -11.68 6.32 -24.06
CA GLY A 48 -12.32 5.83 -22.83
C GLY A 48 -11.39 5.98 -21.62
N VAL A 49 -10.15 5.50 -21.74
CA VAL A 49 -9.10 5.60 -20.73
C VAL A 49 -8.80 7.06 -20.38
N PHE A 50 -8.66 7.93 -21.39
CA PHE A 50 -8.44 9.36 -21.16
C PHE A 50 -9.57 9.98 -20.33
N ASN A 51 -10.83 9.64 -20.63
CA ASN A 51 -11.96 10.12 -19.85
C ASN A 51 -11.98 9.54 -18.43
N LEU A 52 -11.54 8.30 -18.21
CA LEU A 52 -11.36 7.75 -16.85
C LEU A 52 -10.29 8.53 -16.08
N VAL A 53 -9.13 8.79 -16.69
CA VAL A 53 -8.04 9.60 -16.09
C VAL A 53 -8.54 10.99 -15.69
N GLU A 54 -9.26 11.65 -16.59
CA GLU A 54 -9.82 12.99 -16.34
C GLU A 54 -10.93 13.01 -15.27
N SER A 55 -11.49 11.86 -14.90
CA SER A 55 -12.57 11.79 -13.92
C SER A 55 -12.11 11.73 -12.45
N HIS A 56 -10.80 11.64 -12.19
CA HIS A 56 -10.25 11.46 -10.85
C HIS A 56 -9.81 12.78 -10.20
N ALA A 57 -10.15 12.93 -8.91
CA ALA A 57 -9.69 14.00 -8.01
C ALA A 57 -9.85 15.41 -8.62
N VAL A 58 -11.01 15.67 -9.21
CA VAL A 58 -11.28 16.85 -10.03
C VAL A 58 -11.17 18.14 -9.21
N SER A 59 -11.78 18.17 -8.04
CA SER A 59 -11.76 19.32 -7.11
C SER A 59 -10.38 19.53 -6.52
N LEU A 60 -9.61 18.45 -6.28
CA LEU A 60 -8.21 18.56 -5.87
C LEU A 60 -7.36 19.22 -6.96
N ARG A 61 -7.50 18.80 -8.22
CA ARG A 61 -6.81 19.45 -9.35
C ARG A 61 -7.17 20.93 -9.46
N THR A 62 -8.45 21.25 -9.38
CA THR A 62 -8.97 22.63 -9.37
C THR A 62 -8.33 23.45 -8.25
N ARG A 63 -8.28 22.90 -7.03
CA ARG A 63 -7.69 23.55 -5.85
C ARG A 63 -6.19 23.79 -6.03
N THR A 64 -5.44 22.80 -6.50
CA THR A 64 -4.00 22.92 -6.80
C THR A 64 -3.76 24.03 -7.82
N HIS A 65 -4.54 24.05 -8.90
CA HIS A 65 -4.42 25.08 -9.93
C HIS A 65 -4.68 26.50 -9.39
N PHE A 66 -5.74 26.68 -8.60
CA PHE A 66 -6.03 27.98 -7.99
C PHE A 66 -4.96 28.43 -7.00
N ARG A 67 -4.45 27.50 -6.18
CA ARG A 67 -3.38 27.81 -5.23
C ARG A 67 -2.12 28.28 -5.96
N TYR A 68 -1.75 27.62 -7.05
CA TYR A 68 -0.63 28.01 -7.90
C TYR A 68 -0.81 29.41 -8.49
N ASN A 69 -1.98 29.69 -9.09
CA ASN A 69 -2.26 31.02 -9.64
C ASN A 69 -2.21 32.10 -8.56
N GLN A 70 -2.78 31.84 -7.38
CA GLN A 70 -2.74 32.78 -6.26
C GLN A 70 -1.29 33.09 -5.83
N ALA A 71 -0.43 32.07 -5.73
CA ALA A 71 0.98 32.27 -5.44
C ALA A 71 1.65 33.14 -6.52
N ARG A 72 1.35 32.90 -7.80
CA ARG A 72 1.94 33.59 -8.95
C ARG A 72 1.61 35.08 -8.97
N PHE A 73 0.37 35.45 -8.62
CA PHE A 73 -0.05 36.85 -8.54
C PHE A 73 0.40 37.58 -7.26
N SER A 74 0.97 36.87 -6.27
CA SER A 74 1.37 37.44 -4.98
C SER A 74 2.86 37.79 -4.84
N GLU A 75 3.64 37.74 -5.94
CA GLU A 75 5.09 38.01 -6.02
C GLU A 75 6.00 37.20 -5.06
N LYS A 76 5.47 36.19 -4.37
CA LYS A 76 6.23 35.26 -3.51
C LYS A 76 6.67 34.01 -4.27
N GLU A 77 7.49 34.23 -5.31
CA GLU A 77 7.93 33.14 -6.20
C GLU A 77 8.70 32.02 -5.48
N SER A 78 9.36 32.34 -4.36
CA SER A 78 10.14 31.37 -3.58
C SER A 78 9.31 30.28 -2.87
N ASN A 79 7.97 30.38 -2.89
CA ASN A 79 7.05 29.45 -2.22
C ASN A 79 6.12 28.70 -3.19
N PHE A 80 6.48 28.59 -4.47
CA PHE A 80 5.74 27.71 -5.36
C PHE A 80 5.86 26.26 -4.87
N GLY A 81 4.73 25.68 -4.49
CA GLY A 81 4.58 24.23 -4.44
C GLY A 81 4.57 23.66 -5.86
N PHE A 82 3.69 22.69 -6.14
CA PHE A 82 3.63 22.10 -7.47
C PHE A 82 3.21 23.12 -8.52
N ASP A 83 3.76 23.00 -9.74
CA ASP A 83 3.29 23.75 -10.90
C ASP A 83 1.85 23.37 -11.21
N GLY A 84 0.93 24.27 -10.87
CA GLY A 84 -0.50 24.07 -11.04
C GLY A 84 -0.97 24.12 -12.48
N SER A 85 -0.12 24.51 -13.44
CA SER A 85 -0.45 24.41 -14.87
C SER A 85 -0.51 22.94 -15.32
N LEU A 86 0.32 22.07 -14.73
CA LEU A 86 0.41 20.65 -15.06
C LEU A 86 -0.84 19.85 -14.68
N VAL A 87 -1.70 20.40 -13.81
CA VAL A 87 -2.91 19.73 -13.31
C VAL A 87 -4.21 20.32 -13.86
N GLN A 88 -4.13 21.18 -14.87
CA GLN A 88 -5.31 21.75 -15.52
C GLN A 88 -6.20 20.68 -16.18
N HIS A 89 -7.50 20.93 -16.16
CA HIS A 89 -8.50 20.07 -16.79
C HIS A 89 -8.40 20.20 -18.31
N GLY A 90 -8.22 19.08 -19.03
CA GLY A 90 -8.17 19.08 -20.49
C GLY A 90 -6.78 19.26 -21.14
N GLY A 91 -5.70 19.36 -20.36
CA GLY A 91 -4.31 19.42 -20.85
C GLY A 91 -3.70 20.83 -20.94
N GLU A 92 -2.41 20.89 -21.26
CA GLU A 92 -1.67 22.15 -21.49
C GLU A 92 -2.08 22.80 -22.82
N TYR A 93 -1.69 24.06 -23.03
CA TYR A 93 -2.08 24.81 -24.23
C TYR A 93 -1.55 24.17 -25.54
N ASP A 94 -0.38 23.52 -25.49
CA ASP A 94 0.32 23.01 -26.68
C ASP A 94 0.00 21.55 -27.04
N SER A 95 -0.45 20.74 -26.07
CA SER A 95 -0.94 19.38 -26.31
C SER A 95 -2.17 19.08 -25.44
N LYS A 96 -3.26 18.64 -26.07
CA LYS A 96 -4.55 18.36 -25.39
C LYS A 96 -5.02 16.93 -25.63
N GLY A 97 -5.80 16.40 -24.69
CA GLY A 97 -6.45 15.10 -24.83
C GLY A 97 -5.51 13.91 -24.68
N VAL A 98 -5.77 12.85 -25.46
CA VAL A 98 -5.00 11.60 -25.46
C VAL A 98 -3.50 11.80 -25.72
N PRO A 99 -3.05 12.60 -26.71
CA PRO A 99 -1.63 12.82 -26.95
C PRO A 99 -0.88 13.37 -25.72
N ALA A 100 -1.46 14.35 -25.02
CA ALA A 100 -0.87 14.94 -23.82
C ALA A 100 -0.78 13.94 -22.67
N MET A 101 -1.82 13.11 -22.49
CA MET A 101 -1.82 12.02 -21.51
C MET A 101 -0.69 11.02 -21.80
N LEU A 102 -0.53 10.61 -23.06
CA LEU A 102 0.52 9.68 -23.48
C LEU A 102 1.92 10.29 -23.32
N GLU A 103 2.10 11.57 -23.67
CA GLU A 103 3.37 12.28 -23.51
C GLU A 103 3.83 12.29 -22.04
N ARG A 104 2.90 12.52 -21.11
CA ARG A 104 3.19 12.44 -19.67
C ARG A 104 3.67 11.06 -19.28
N LEU A 105 2.99 9.99 -19.72
CA LEU A 105 3.41 8.61 -19.46
C LEU A 105 4.81 8.31 -20.04
N TYR A 106 5.16 8.87 -21.20
CA TYR A 106 6.48 8.72 -21.80
C TYR A 106 7.60 9.41 -21.02
N LYS A 107 7.27 10.47 -20.27
CA LYS A 107 8.21 11.22 -19.42
C LYS A 107 8.35 10.66 -18.00
N LEU A 108 7.37 9.88 -17.53
CA LEU A 108 7.43 9.23 -16.22
C LEU A 108 8.51 8.13 -16.17
N PRO A 109 9.08 7.83 -14.99
CA PRO A 109 10.07 6.76 -14.82
C PRO A 109 9.60 5.40 -15.32
N GLU A 110 10.45 4.71 -16.09
CA GLU A 110 10.09 3.43 -16.72
C GLU A 110 9.86 2.30 -15.72
N GLU A 111 10.38 2.44 -14.50
CA GLU A 111 10.18 1.52 -13.40
C GLU A 111 8.73 1.53 -12.88
N TRP A 112 7.96 2.61 -13.12
CA TRP A 112 6.63 2.75 -12.53
C TRP A 112 5.57 1.95 -13.29
N SER A 113 4.86 1.11 -12.53
CA SER A 113 3.63 0.46 -12.98
C SER A 113 2.43 1.22 -12.40
N LEU A 114 1.68 1.94 -13.23
CA LEU A 114 0.47 2.63 -12.76
C LEU A 114 -0.76 1.76 -12.97
N VAL A 115 -1.62 1.72 -11.96
CA VAL A 115 -2.88 0.97 -11.99
C VAL A 115 -3.99 1.89 -11.48
N GLN A 116 -4.89 2.29 -12.38
CA GLN A 116 -6.04 3.09 -12.02
C GLN A 116 -7.27 2.21 -11.80
N LEU A 117 -7.90 2.35 -10.64
CA LEU A 117 -9.14 1.68 -10.27
C LEU A 117 -10.25 2.72 -10.24
N THR A 118 -11.28 2.54 -11.07
CA THR A 118 -12.40 3.49 -11.21
C THR A 118 -13.72 2.75 -11.16
N PHE A 119 -14.64 3.19 -10.31
CA PHE A 119 -15.99 2.65 -10.38
C PHE A 119 -16.68 3.10 -11.68
N ALA A 120 -17.37 2.15 -12.33
CA ALA A 120 -18.12 2.44 -13.56
C ALA A 120 -19.22 3.46 -13.32
N TYR A 121 -19.52 4.23 -14.36
CA TYR A 121 -20.59 5.22 -14.31
C TYR A 121 -21.95 4.54 -14.14
N ASP A 122 -22.69 4.96 -13.12
CA ASP A 122 -24.08 4.56 -12.89
C ASP A 122 -24.97 5.81 -12.75
N PRO A 123 -25.96 6.03 -13.64
CA PRO A 123 -26.92 7.10 -13.49
C PRO A 123 -27.73 7.04 -12.19
N SER A 124 -28.01 5.85 -11.65
CA SER A 124 -28.79 5.65 -10.42
C SER A 124 -28.11 6.26 -9.21
N TRP A 125 -26.78 6.32 -9.26
CA TRP A 125 -25.94 6.98 -8.26
C TRP A 125 -26.22 8.47 -8.13
N ARG A 126 -26.78 9.10 -9.18
CA ARG A 126 -27.29 10.47 -9.13
C ARG A 126 -28.59 10.62 -8.33
N PHE A 127 -29.10 9.57 -7.70
CA PHE A 127 -30.32 9.64 -6.89
C PHE A 127 -30.23 8.85 -5.58
N ALA A 128 -29.12 8.12 -5.36
CA ALA A 128 -28.87 7.38 -4.13
C ALA A 128 -28.53 8.31 -2.95
N PHE A 129 -29.53 9.03 -2.44
CA PHE A 129 -29.49 9.65 -1.11
C PHE A 129 -29.77 8.56 -0.08
N SER A 130 -28.75 7.79 0.27
CA SER A 130 -28.88 6.90 1.42
C SER A 130 -28.53 7.67 2.68
N THR A 131 -29.51 7.88 3.56
CA THR A 131 -29.30 8.37 4.93
C THR A 131 -28.52 7.38 5.79
N HIS A 132 -28.27 6.16 5.29
CA HIS A 132 -27.50 5.12 5.98
C HIS A 132 -26.37 4.54 5.12
N PRO A 133 -25.13 4.50 5.61
CA PRO A 133 -23.98 3.99 4.86
C PRO A 133 -24.15 2.52 4.41
N PHE A 134 -25.01 1.75 5.08
CA PHE A 134 -25.24 0.33 4.82
C PHE A 134 -26.19 0.01 3.66
N LYS A 135 -26.89 1.01 3.10
CA LYS A 135 -27.83 0.82 1.98
C LYS A 135 -27.29 1.33 0.63
N ARG A 136 -26.03 1.80 0.59
CA ARG A 136 -25.41 2.26 -0.65
C ARG A 136 -25.04 1.04 -1.50
N LEU A 137 -25.67 0.90 -2.66
CA LEU A 137 -25.26 -0.08 -3.66
C LEU A 137 -23.95 0.40 -4.28
N ASN A 138 -22.99 -0.53 -4.40
CA ASN A 138 -21.77 -0.23 -5.14
C ASN A 138 -22.12 -0.06 -6.62
N PRO A 139 -21.32 0.67 -7.40
CA PRO A 139 -21.47 0.67 -8.84
C PRO A 139 -21.38 -0.75 -9.43
N PRO A 140 -22.01 -1.01 -10.58
CA PRO A 140 -22.18 -2.37 -11.11
C PRO A 140 -20.87 -3.00 -11.62
N ALA A 141 -19.85 -2.18 -11.90
CA ALA A 141 -18.58 -2.64 -12.44
C ALA A 141 -17.40 -1.79 -11.95
N LEU A 142 -16.21 -2.38 -12.01
CA LEU A 142 -14.93 -1.75 -11.74
C LEU A 142 -14.11 -1.71 -13.03
N HIS A 143 -13.58 -0.54 -13.37
CA HIS A 143 -12.58 -0.39 -14.42
C HIS A 143 -11.18 -0.49 -13.81
N ILE A 144 -10.36 -1.39 -14.34
CA ILE A 144 -8.94 -1.52 -14.02
C ILE A 144 -8.16 -1.08 -15.25
N THR A 145 -7.50 0.08 -15.17
CA THR A 145 -6.68 0.61 -16.25
C THR A 145 -5.21 0.47 -15.92
N ARG A 146 -4.45 -0.19 -16.80
CA ARG A 146 -3.01 -0.41 -16.64
C ARG A 146 -2.23 0.54 -17.54
N PHE A 147 -1.30 1.31 -16.95
CA PHE A 147 -0.40 2.21 -17.70
C PHE A 147 1.05 1.83 -17.46
N GLU A 148 1.80 1.62 -18.53
CA GLU A 148 3.26 1.63 -18.42
C GLU A 148 3.79 3.05 -18.48
N CYS A 149 5.06 3.22 -18.09
CA CYS A 149 5.77 4.49 -18.12
C CYS A 149 7.05 4.40 -18.96
N GLY A 150 7.64 5.55 -19.28
CA GLY A 150 8.92 5.65 -19.98
C GLY A 150 8.97 4.89 -21.31
N LYS A 151 10.01 4.07 -21.51
CA LYS A 151 10.16 3.27 -22.73
C LYS A 151 9.06 2.22 -22.90
N HIS A 152 8.51 1.70 -21.82
CA HIS A 152 7.47 0.67 -21.85
C HIS A 152 6.15 1.24 -22.37
N ALA A 153 5.81 2.47 -21.97
CA ALA A 153 4.62 3.19 -22.46
C ALA A 153 4.60 3.37 -23.98
N ARG A 154 5.77 3.54 -24.62
CA ARG A 154 5.89 3.68 -26.08
C ARG A 154 5.60 2.37 -26.82
N LYS A 155 5.92 1.22 -26.21
CA LYS A 155 5.66 -0.11 -26.77
C LYS A 155 4.25 -0.59 -26.46
N HIS A 156 3.71 -0.14 -25.34
CA HIS A 156 2.53 -0.73 -24.72
C HIS A 156 1.56 0.38 -24.29
N PRO A 157 0.57 0.72 -25.14
CA PRO A 157 -0.40 1.73 -24.80
C PRO A 157 -1.21 1.33 -23.55
N PRO A 158 -1.77 2.32 -22.83
CA PRO A 158 -2.71 2.05 -21.76
C PRO A 158 -3.90 1.23 -22.25
N TYR A 159 -4.41 0.34 -21.40
CA TYR A 159 -5.63 -0.39 -21.69
C TYR A 159 -6.44 -0.60 -20.40
N CYS A 160 -7.74 -0.77 -20.58
CA CYS A 160 -8.73 -0.92 -19.52
C CYS A 160 -9.39 -2.30 -19.59
N VAL A 161 -9.63 -2.90 -18.43
CA VAL A 161 -10.48 -4.07 -18.27
C VAL A 161 -11.64 -3.68 -17.37
N THR A 162 -12.86 -3.91 -17.83
CA THR A 162 -14.08 -3.70 -17.06
C THR A 162 -14.53 -5.02 -16.47
N ILE A 163 -14.64 -5.08 -15.15
CA ILE A 163 -15.07 -6.29 -14.44
C ILE A 163 -16.40 -6.05 -13.71
N PRO A 164 -17.37 -6.97 -13.79
CA PRO A 164 -18.61 -6.85 -13.05
C PRO A 164 -18.38 -7.05 -11.55
N ILE A 165 -18.92 -6.18 -10.73
CA ILE A 165 -18.87 -6.32 -9.27
C ILE A 165 -20.06 -7.18 -8.84
N LYS A 166 -19.79 -8.41 -8.40
CA LYS A 166 -20.82 -9.28 -7.82
C LYS A 166 -21.21 -8.76 -6.44
N GLN A 167 -22.47 -8.37 -6.28
CA GLN A 167 -23.01 -7.90 -5.01
C GLN A 167 -23.80 -9.02 -4.31
N LYS A 168 -23.56 -9.18 -3.01
CA LYS A 168 -24.39 -9.98 -2.09
C LYS A 168 -25.19 -9.02 -1.19
N PHE A 169 -26.06 -9.56 -0.33
CA PHE A 169 -26.95 -8.80 0.57
C PHE A 169 -26.29 -7.64 1.34
N ARG A 170 -25.01 -7.76 1.75
CA ARG A 170 -24.18 -6.68 2.32
C ARG A 170 -22.99 -6.39 1.40
N THR A 171 -22.83 -5.12 0.97
CA THR A 171 -21.69 -4.71 0.14
C THR A 171 -20.38 -4.78 0.95
N LEU A 172 -19.25 -4.99 0.27
CA LEU A 172 -17.94 -4.99 0.94
C LEU A 172 -17.60 -3.63 1.54
N GLU A 173 -18.02 -2.55 0.89
CA GLU A 173 -17.83 -1.20 1.41
C GLU A 173 -18.62 -1.00 2.72
N ALA A 174 -19.88 -1.45 2.76
CA ALA A 174 -20.69 -1.39 3.97
C ALA A 174 -20.05 -2.18 5.13
N GLU A 175 -19.56 -3.39 4.88
CA GLU A 175 -18.86 -4.18 5.91
C GLU A 175 -17.59 -3.50 6.40
N LEU A 176 -16.78 -2.96 5.48
CA LEU A 176 -15.57 -2.21 5.81
C LEU A 176 -15.88 -1.01 6.71
N ARG A 177 -16.89 -0.22 6.36
CA ARG A 177 -17.35 0.91 7.18
C ARG A 177 -17.85 0.45 8.55
N THR A 178 -18.62 -0.64 8.64
CA THR A 178 -19.03 -1.20 9.94
C THR A 178 -17.81 -1.59 10.79
N ILE A 179 -16.79 -2.23 10.22
CA ILE A 179 -15.59 -2.62 10.98
C ILE A 179 -14.88 -1.37 11.53
N VAL A 180 -14.74 -0.33 10.71
CA VAL A 180 -14.13 0.94 11.11
C VAL A 180 -14.95 1.64 12.19
N ASP A 181 -16.27 1.72 12.02
CA ASP A 181 -17.19 2.33 12.97
C ASP A 181 -17.20 1.55 14.30
N ASP A 182 -17.24 0.22 14.26
CA ASP A 182 -17.17 -0.64 15.45
C ASP A 182 -15.84 -0.40 16.18
N HIS A 183 -14.72 -0.37 15.45
CA HIS A 183 -13.42 -0.09 16.05
C HIS A 183 -13.39 1.28 16.72
N GLN A 184 -13.94 2.31 16.07
CA GLN A 184 -13.98 3.68 16.57
C GLN A 184 -14.91 3.83 17.79
N ASN A 185 -16.12 3.26 17.73
CA ASN A 185 -17.10 3.35 18.81
C ASN A 185 -16.67 2.54 20.05
N HIS A 186 -15.91 1.46 19.84
CA HIS A 186 -15.30 0.68 20.91
C HIS A 186 -13.94 1.23 21.37
N LEU A 187 -13.48 2.41 20.89
CA LEU A 187 -12.27 3.09 21.38
C LEU A 187 -12.32 3.44 22.87
N ASN A 188 -13.50 3.41 23.50
CA ASN A 188 -13.67 3.36 24.96
C ASN A 188 -13.29 1.99 25.56
N TRP A 189 -12.23 1.38 25.02
CA TRP A 189 -11.64 0.11 25.43
C TRP A 189 -11.33 0.04 26.92
N GLY A 190 -11.13 1.20 27.58
CA GLY A 190 -10.84 1.29 29.02
C GLY A 190 -11.95 0.77 29.94
N ARG A 191 -13.15 0.50 29.42
CA ARG A 191 -14.25 -0.15 30.18
C ARG A 191 -14.31 -1.67 30.01
N LEU A 192 -13.52 -2.24 29.10
CA LEU A 192 -13.51 -3.67 28.83
C LEU A 192 -12.45 -4.37 29.70
N THR A 193 -12.71 -5.63 30.05
CA THR A 193 -11.66 -6.47 30.63
C THR A 193 -10.59 -6.76 29.57
N SER A 194 -9.36 -7.11 29.98
CA SER A 194 -8.28 -7.45 29.05
C SER A 194 -8.68 -8.59 28.09
N GLU A 195 -9.42 -9.58 28.57
CA GLU A 195 -9.92 -10.69 27.73
C GLU A 195 -10.91 -10.20 26.67
N GLN A 196 -11.88 -9.37 27.07
CA GLN A 196 -12.87 -8.79 26.15
C GLN A 196 -12.19 -7.90 25.10
N TYR A 197 -11.19 -7.13 25.52
CA TYR A 197 -10.37 -6.29 24.66
C TYR A 197 -9.69 -7.09 23.53
N TYR A 198 -8.91 -8.11 23.89
CA TYR A 198 -8.19 -8.92 22.89
C TYR A 198 -9.14 -9.76 22.03
N ARG A 199 -10.24 -10.25 22.60
CA ARG A 199 -11.28 -10.98 21.86
C ARG A 199 -11.91 -10.11 20.77
N LEU A 200 -12.34 -8.89 21.12
CA LEU A 200 -12.97 -7.97 20.15
C LEU A 200 -11.96 -7.50 19.09
N LYS A 201 -10.71 -7.22 19.47
CA LYS A 201 -9.63 -6.97 18.50
C LYS A 201 -9.46 -8.12 17.50
N GLY A 202 -9.40 -9.37 17.99
CA GLY A 202 -9.29 -10.55 17.14
C GLY A 202 -10.47 -10.72 16.17
N ILE A 203 -11.69 -10.40 16.62
CA ILE A 203 -12.89 -10.42 15.78
C ILE A 203 -12.79 -9.39 14.65
N LEU A 204 -12.40 -8.15 14.97
CA LEU A 204 -12.24 -7.09 13.98
C LEU A 204 -11.13 -7.41 12.96
N ASP A 205 -10.00 -7.95 13.42
CA ASP A 205 -8.92 -8.41 12.55
C ASP A 205 -9.40 -9.50 11.58
N MET A 206 -10.14 -10.50 12.07
CA MET A 206 -10.69 -11.57 11.23
C MET A 206 -11.68 -11.02 10.19
N ARG A 207 -12.57 -10.10 10.60
CA ARG A 207 -13.53 -9.45 9.68
C ARG A 207 -12.81 -8.64 8.61
N MET A 208 -11.77 -7.88 8.97
CA MET A 208 -10.96 -7.13 8.01
C MET A 208 -10.23 -8.04 7.03
N LYS A 209 -9.64 -9.15 7.50
CA LYS A 209 -9.05 -10.19 6.61
C LYS A 209 -10.08 -10.72 5.61
N ASN A 210 -11.31 -10.96 6.05
CA ASN A 210 -12.39 -11.40 5.17
C ASN A 210 -12.77 -10.35 4.13
N VAL A 211 -12.74 -9.05 4.46
CA VAL A 211 -12.95 -7.98 3.48
C VAL A 211 -11.88 -8.03 2.39
N VAL A 212 -10.60 -8.14 2.75
CA VAL A 212 -9.49 -8.22 1.78
C VAL A 212 -9.57 -9.48 0.93
N MET A 213 -9.86 -10.64 1.56
CA MET A 213 -10.02 -11.90 0.84
C MET A 213 -11.18 -11.84 -0.17
N ARG A 214 -12.30 -11.22 0.18
CA ARG A 214 -13.44 -11.05 -0.73
C ARG A 214 -13.16 -9.99 -1.81
N LEU A 215 -12.46 -8.91 -1.48
CA LEU A 215 -12.00 -7.94 -2.48
C LEU A 215 -11.15 -8.64 -3.55
N GLN A 216 -10.23 -9.50 -3.13
CA GLN A 216 -9.41 -10.31 -4.01
C GLN A 216 -10.22 -11.33 -4.83
N ASN A 217 -11.05 -12.14 -4.19
CA ASN A 217 -11.66 -13.30 -4.85
C ASN A 217 -13.02 -12.99 -5.51
N ASP A 218 -13.85 -12.15 -4.90
CA ASP A 218 -15.21 -11.84 -5.38
C ASP A 218 -15.20 -10.69 -6.39
N TRP A 219 -14.36 -9.66 -6.19
CA TRP A 219 -14.27 -8.52 -7.13
C TRP A 219 -13.21 -8.78 -8.20
N LEU A 220 -11.94 -8.87 -7.81
CA LEU A 220 -10.83 -8.89 -8.78
C LEU A 220 -10.71 -10.25 -9.49
N GLY A 221 -10.84 -11.35 -8.75
CA GLY A 221 -10.60 -12.69 -9.28
C GLY A 221 -9.20 -12.78 -9.91
N HIS A 222 -9.12 -13.30 -11.13
CA HIS A 222 -7.86 -13.41 -11.87
C HIS A 222 -7.33 -12.07 -12.42
N TRP A 223 -8.17 -11.02 -12.48
CA TRP A 223 -7.74 -9.68 -12.90
C TRP A 223 -6.87 -8.97 -11.87
N ILE A 224 -6.72 -9.55 -10.67
CA ILE A 224 -5.68 -9.14 -9.72
C ILE A 224 -4.28 -9.17 -10.36
N SER A 225 -4.07 -9.99 -11.40
CA SER A 225 -2.84 -10.03 -12.20
C SER A 225 -2.45 -8.69 -12.82
N LEU A 226 -3.39 -7.77 -13.03
CA LEU A 226 -3.12 -6.43 -13.55
C LEU A 226 -2.44 -5.51 -12.53
N LEU A 227 -2.48 -5.86 -11.24
CA LEU A 227 -1.89 -5.06 -10.16
C LEU A 227 -0.39 -5.34 -10.00
N ILE A 228 0.19 -6.28 -10.76
CA ILE A 228 1.56 -6.72 -10.57
C ILE A 228 2.58 -5.79 -11.25
N GLY A 229 3.68 -5.50 -10.54
CA GLY A 229 4.79 -4.69 -11.03
C GLY A 229 5.79 -5.50 -11.86
N HIS A 230 6.64 -4.79 -12.60
CA HIS A 230 7.79 -5.39 -13.29
C HIS A 230 8.83 -5.95 -12.32
N TYR A 231 9.49 -7.04 -12.67
CA TYR A 231 10.68 -7.48 -11.94
C TYR A 231 11.80 -6.45 -12.09
N THR A 232 12.58 -6.30 -11.02
CA THR A 232 13.79 -5.46 -11.04
C THR A 232 14.91 -6.06 -11.86
N GLU A 233 14.95 -7.39 -11.97
CA GLU A 233 15.90 -8.13 -12.78
C GLU A 233 15.29 -8.40 -14.17
N PRO A 234 15.88 -7.87 -15.26
CA PRO A 234 15.35 -8.06 -16.62
C PRO A 234 15.27 -9.53 -17.05
N GLN A 235 16.16 -10.38 -16.55
CA GLN A 235 16.18 -11.82 -16.85
C GLN A 235 14.87 -12.52 -16.42
N ASN A 236 14.26 -12.07 -15.32
CA ASN A 236 12.99 -12.62 -14.86
C ASN A 236 11.82 -12.18 -15.75
N GLU A 237 11.88 -10.97 -16.30
CA GLU A 237 10.92 -10.51 -17.32
C GLU A 237 11.04 -11.34 -18.59
N GLU A 238 12.26 -11.48 -19.13
CA GLU A 238 12.53 -12.25 -20.34
C GLU A 238 12.12 -13.72 -20.21
N ARG A 239 12.37 -14.33 -19.04
CA ARG A 239 11.97 -15.70 -18.75
C ARG A 239 10.45 -15.87 -18.84
N VAL A 240 9.68 -14.95 -18.26
CA VAL A 240 8.21 -15.00 -18.31
C VAL A 240 7.70 -14.76 -19.72
N THR A 241 8.22 -13.76 -20.43
CA THR A 241 7.77 -13.48 -21.81
C THR A 241 8.07 -14.64 -22.75
N SER A 242 9.29 -15.18 -22.70
CA SER A 242 9.72 -16.31 -23.54
C SER A 242 8.89 -17.56 -23.27
N PHE A 243 8.60 -17.85 -22.00
CA PHE A 243 7.73 -18.97 -21.62
C PHE A 243 6.32 -18.81 -22.18
N VAL A 244 5.73 -17.61 -22.05
CA VAL A 244 4.37 -17.35 -22.54
C VAL A 244 4.32 -17.35 -24.06
N ASP A 245 5.33 -16.81 -24.75
CA ASP A 245 5.36 -16.83 -26.21
C ASP A 245 5.45 -18.26 -26.75
N GLN A 246 6.34 -19.09 -26.21
CA GLN A 246 6.41 -20.52 -26.54
C GLN A 246 5.09 -21.25 -26.27
N LEU A 247 4.44 -20.96 -25.14
CA LEU A 247 3.15 -21.55 -24.78
C LEU A 247 2.04 -21.16 -25.76
N LEU A 248 2.03 -19.91 -26.21
CA LEU A 248 1.05 -19.41 -27.17
C LEU A 248 1.31 -19.93 -28.59
N GLU A 249 2.58 -20.09 -28.99
CA GLU A 249 2.97 -20.72 -30.25
C GLU A 249 2.50 -22.17 -30.31
N GLN A 250 2.80 -22.97 -29.26
CA GLN A 250 2.32 -24.35 -29.14
C GLN A 250 0.80 -24.44 -29.19
N TYR A 251 0.08 -23.49 -28.56
CA TYR A 251 -1.37 -23.44 -28.61
C TYR A 251 -1.92 -23.18 -30.02
N VAL A 252 -1.27 -22.28 -30.78
CA VAL A 252 -1.67 -21.94 -32.15
C VAL A 252 -1.33 -23.07 -33.13
N GLU A 253 -0.20 -23.74 -32.95
CA GLU A 253 0.26 -24.86 -33.79
C GLU A 253 -0.48 -26.17 -33.49
N GLY A 254 -0.67 -26.49 -32.21
CA GLY A 254 -1.25 -27.75 -31.74
C GLY A 254 -2.77 -27.86 -31.86
N GLY A 255 -3.40 -27.04 -32.72
CA GLY A 255 -4.85 -26.85 -32.81
C GLY A 255 -5.66 -28.13 -32.61
N ASP A 256 -6.35 -28.24 -31.47
CA ASP A 256 -7.22 -29.36 -31.19
C ASP A 256 -8.45 -29.28 -32.10
N VAL A 257 -8.47 -30.12 -33.13
CA VAL A 257 -9.51 -30.21 -34.16
C VAL A 257 -10.87 -30.64 -33.56
N SER A 258 -10.87 -31.18 -32.33
CA SER A 258 -12.06 -31.74 -31.69
C SER A 258 -13.11 -30.72 -31.23
N LEU A 259 -12.79 -29.41 -31.21
CA LEU A 259 -13.66 -28.36 -30.66
C LEU A 259 -14.19 -27.34 -31.69
N HIS A 260 -14.13 -27.62 -33.00
CA HIS A 260 -14.66 -26.75 -34.06
C HIS A 260 -14.29 -25.26 -33.89
N LYS A 261 -12.98 -24.96 -33.83
CA LYS A 261 -12.52 -23.57 -33.87
C LYS A 261 -11.85 -23.27 -35.20
N THR A 262 -12.45 -22.34 -35.93
CA THR A 262 -11.71 -21.42 -36.81
C THR A 262 -10.39 -21.02 -36.14
N LYS A 263 -9.30 -21.01 -36.93
CA LYS A 263 -7.94 -20.67 -36.51
C LYS A 263 -7.95 -19.49 -35.53
N HIS A 264 -7.82 -19.76 -34.22
CA HIS A 264 -7.91 -18.72 -33.19
C HIS A 264 -6.70 -17.81 -33.32
N THR A 265 -6.92 -16.50 -33.45
CA THR A 265 -5.85 -15.53 -33.63
C THR A 265 -5.53 -14.85 -32.31
N VAL A 266 -4.32 -15.08 -31.78
CA VAL A 266 -3.86 -14.45 -30.54
C VAL A 266 -3.41 -13.02 -30.82
N THR A 267 -4.20 -12.05 -30.38
CA THR A 267 -3.88 -10.62 -30.53
C THR A 267 -2.73 -10.19 -29.62
N THR A 268 -2.07 -9.07 -29.93
CA THR A 268 -1.07 -8.44 -29.05
C THR A 268 -1.63 -8.15 -27.66
N ARG A 269 -2.92 -7.79 -27.58
CA ARG A 269 -3.63 -7.56 -26.32
C ARG A 269 -3.78 -8.85 -25.51
N SER A 270 -4.24 -9.93 -26.14
CA SER A 270 -4.38 -11.25 -25.50
C SER A 270 -3.04 -11.76 -24.97
N ARG A 271 -1.98 -11.65 -25.78
CA ARG A 271 -0.61 -11.98 -25.37
C ARG A 271 -0.16 -11.17 -24.13
N ARG A 272 -0.42 -9.86 -24.12
CA ARG A 272 -0.07 -9.02 -22.97
C ARG A 272 -0.84 -9.37 -21.69
N LYS A 273 -2.14 -9.65 -21.80
CA LYS A 273 -2.93 -10.14 -20.65
C LYS A 273 -2.36 -11.46 -20.13
N MET A 274 -1.95 -12.36 -21.02
CA MET A 274 -1.31 -13.63 -20.66
C MET A 274 0.03 -13.42 -19.95
N TYR A 275 0.85 -12.43 -20.33
CA TYR A 275 2.07 -12.11 -19.58
C TYR A 275 1.76 -11.72 -18.12
N PHE A 276 0.77 -10.85 -17.89
CA PHE A 276 0.39 -10.49 -16.52
C PHE A 276 -0.18 -11.68 -15.74
N LEU A 277 -1.02 -12.49 -16.38
CA LEU A 277 -1.57 -13.70 -15.77
C LEU A 277 -0.45 -14.69 -15.39
N ALA A 278 0.56 -14.84 -16.24
CA ALA A 278 1.72 -15.69 -15.99
C ALA A 278 2.56 -15.19 -14.80
N LYS A 279 2.82 -13.88 -14.70
CA LYS A 279 3.50 -13.30 -13.52
C LYS A 279 2.71 -13.51 -12.23
N ALA A 280 1.37 -13.54 -12.34
CA ALA A 280 0.46 -13.73 -11.21
C ALA A 280 0.14 -15.21 -10.90
N SER A 281 0.61 -16.17 -11.71
CA SER A 281 0.13 -17.56 -11.65
C SER A 281 0.38 -18.21 -10.30
N ALA A 282 1.48 -17.86 -9.62
CA ALA A 282 1.82 -18.32 -8.27
C ALA A 282 0.84 -17.87 -7.17
N PHE A 283 0.06 -16.81 -7.42
CA PHE A 283 -0.87 -16.22 -6.44
C PHE A 283 -2.33 -16.62 -6.69
N LEU A 284 -2.59 -17.36 -7.77
CA LEU A 284 -3.93 -17.70 -8.24
C LEU A 284 -4.23 -19.18 -8.03
N LEU A 285 -5.46 -19.47 -7.62
CA LEU A 285 -5.96 -20.85 -7.59
C LEU A 285 -6.13 -21.40 -9.00
N GLU A 286 -6.06 -22.72 -9.17
CA GLU A 286 -6.16 -23.37 -10.50
C GLU A 286 -7.41 -22.92 -11.28
N TRP A 287 -8.57 -22.84 -10.63
CA TRP A 287 -9.80 -22.41 -11.28
C TRP A 287 -9.76 -20.93 -11.72
N GLN A 288 -9.08 -20.06 -10.94
CA GLN A 288 -8.88 -18.66 -11.29
C GLN A 288 -7.94 -18.56 -12.49
N LEU A 289 -6.87 -19.34 -12.50
CA LEU A 289 -5.92 -19.40 -13.61
C LEU A 289 -6.61 -19.88 -14.90
N ARG A 290 -7.40 -20.96 -14.83
CA ARG A 290 -8.20 -21.47 -15.96
C ARG A 290 -9.19 -20.43 -16.48
N ARG A 291 -9.84 -19.68 -15.59
CA ARG A 291 -10.74 -18.59 -15.95
C ARG A 291 -9.97 -17.42 -16.57
N GLY A 292 -8.81 -17.08 -16.02
CA GLY A 292 -7.95 -16.03 -16.55
C GLY A 292 -7.47 -16.34 -17.97
N VAL A 293 -7.04 -17.57 -18.25
CA VAL A 293 -6.67 -17.99 -19.61
C VAL A 293 -7.86 -17.83 -20.57
N ALA A 294 -9.06 -18.25 -20.13
CA ALA A 294 -10.29 -18.14 -20.91
C ALA A 294 -10.59 -16.67 -21.28
N ASP A 295 -10.53 -15.77 -20.29
CA ASP A 295 -10.85 -14.36 -20.47
C ASP A 295 -9.70 -13.57 -21.16
N CYS A 296 -8.45 -14.03 -21.07
CA CYS A 296 -7.30 -13.43 -21.78
C CYS A 296 -7.28 -13.79 -23.27
N LEU A 297 -7.55 -15.05 -23.60
CA LEU A 297 -7.56 -15.57 -24.96
C LEU A 297 -8.95 -15.52 -25.61
N GLU A 298 -10.00 -15.19 -24.86
CA GLU A 298 -11.39 -15.17 -25.34
C GLU A 298 -11.83 -16.56 -25.86
N ILE A 299 -11.57 -17.58 -25.04
CA ILE A 299 -11.86 -18.99 -25.35
C ILE A 299 -12.71 -19.64 -24.25
N PRO A 300 -13.48 -20.72 -24.57
CA PRO A 300 -14.23 -21.45 -23.54
C PRO A 300 -13.30 -22.02 -22.46
N ILE A 301 -13.74 -21.98 -21.20
CA ILE A 301 -12.97 -22.47 -20.03
C ILE A 301 -12.64 -23.98 -20.09
N ALA A 302 -13.39 -24.76 -20.87
CA ALA A 302 -13.10 -26.17 -21.11
C ALA A 302 -11.76 -26.36 -21.84
N ALA A 303 -11.41 -25.44 -22.74
CA ALA A 303 -10.19 -25.50 -23.56
C ALA A 303 -8.93 -24.98 -22.86
N THR A 304 -9.02 -24.56 -21.58
CA THR A 304 -7.90 -23.89 -20.89
C THR A 304 -7.08 -24.81 -19.99
N LYS A 305 -7.49 -26.08 -19.83
CA LYS A 305 -6.90 -27.02 -18.87
C LYS A 305 -5.39 -27.16 -19.06
N ASP A 306 -4.94 -27.35 -20.30
CA ASP A 306 -3.54 -27.62 -20.59
C ASP A 306 -2.67 -26.37 -20.46
N ILE A 307 -3.14 -25.24 -20.98
CA ILE A 307 -2.47 -23.94 -20.86
C ILE A 307 -2.32 -23.54 -19.39
N ALA A 308 -3.40 -23.66 -18.59
CA ALA A 308 -3.36 -23.32 -17.18
C ALA A 308 -2.41 -24.24 -16.38
N ARG A 309 -2.39 -25.54 -16.69
CA ARG A 309 -1.47 -26.51 -16.08
C ARG A 309 0.00 -26.26 -16.46
N GLN A 310 0.26 -25.69 -17.64
CA GLN A 310 1.62 -25.27 -18.00
C GLN A 310 1.99 -23.96 -17.31
N LEU A 311 1.08 -22.97 -17.27
CA LEU A 311 1.28 -21.71 -16.53
C LEU A 311 1.51 -21.91 -15.04
N SER A 312 0.89 -22.94 -14.44
CA SER A 312 1.19 -23.28 -13.04
C SER A 312 2.65 -23.73 -12.91
N LYS A 313 3.20 -24.52 -13.84
CA LYS A 313 4.61 -24.93 -13.75
C LYS A 313 5.62 -23.77 -13.84
N LEU A 314 5.20 -22.59 -14.33
CA LEU A 314 6.06 -21.40 -14.30
C LEU A 314 6.44 -21.00 -12.87
N HIS A 315 5.61 -21.30 -11.86
CA HIS A 315 5.89 -20.99 -10.46
C HIS A 315 6.89 -21.95 -9.80
N ASP A 316 7.19 -23.10 -10.40
CA ASP A 316 8.10 -24.11 -9.81
C ASP A 316 9.55 -23.61 -9.72
N ALA A 317 9.86 -22.49 -10.40
CA ALA A 317 10.96 -21.64 -10.01
C ALA A 317 10.50 -20.69 -8.90
N VAL A 318 10.49 -21.16 -7.64
CA VAL A 318 10.17 -20.43 -6.37
C VAL A 318 10.71 -18.99 -6.32
N GLN A 319 11.78 -18.72 -7.07
CA GLN A 319 12.38 -17.41 -7.30
C GLN A 319 11.39 -16.34 -7.82
N LEU A 320 10.44 -16.67 -8.71
CA LEU A 320 9.57 -15.65 -9.34
C LEU A 320 8.50 -15.07 -8.41
N GLN A 321 8.06 -15.83 -7.41
CA GLN A 321 7.09 -15.34 -6.42
C GLN A 321 7.72 -14.31 -5.49
N THR A 322 8.97 -14.54 -5.08
CA THR A 322 9.70 -13.74 -4.10
C THR A 322 10.66 -12.72 -4.73
N ALA A 323 10.78 -12.72 -6.05
CA ALA A 323 11.64 -11.80 -6.79
C ALA A 323 11.25 -10.34 -6.55
N ARG A 324 12.27 -9.50 -6.40
CA ARG A 324 12.12 -8.05 -6.23
C ARG A 324 11.46 -7.41 -7.43
N ARG A 325 10.50 -6.53 -7.17
CA ARG A 325 9.74 -5.80 -8.20
C ARG A 325 9.86 -4.29 -8.07
N HIS A 326 9.69 -3.61 -9.19
CA HIS A 326 9.58 -2.17 -9.23
C HIS A 326 8.23 -1.70 -8.65
N PRO A 327 8.11 -0.41 -8.29
CA PRO A 327 6.93 0.11 -7.60
C PRO A 327 5.64 0.03 -8.42
N VAL A 328 4.54 -0.27 -7.72
CA VAL A 328 3.17 -0.16 -8.23
C VAL A 328 2.52 1.08 -7.61
N ILE A 329 2.10 2.01 -8.46
CA ILE A 329 1.43 3.25 -8.04
C ILE A 329 -0.07 3.10 -8.32
N LEU A 330 -0.86 3.04 -7.26
CA LEU A 330 -2.31 2.93 -7.34
C LEU A 330 -2.94 4.31 -7.50
N ILE A 331 -3.75 4.46 -8.55
CA ILE A 331 -4.57 5.65 -8.80
C ILE A 331 -6.01 5.27 -8.46
N LEU A 332 -6.51 5.76 -7.33
CA LEU A 332 -7.78 5.29 -6.77
C LEU A 332 -8.86 6.35 -6.92
N ASP A 333 -10.02 5.90 -7.39
CA ASP A 333 -11.28 6.61 -7.23
C ASP A 333 -11.52 6.96 -5.75
N GLU A 334 -12.13 8.11 -5.45
CA GLU A 334 -12.28 8.59 -4.08
C GLU A 334 -13.09 7.61 -3.21
N GLU A 335 -14.00 6.87 -3.84
CA GLU A 335 -14.84 5.85 -3.21
C GLU A 335 -14.11 4.54 -2.91
N LEU A 336 -12.97 4.31 -3.57
CA LEU A 336 -12.14 3.13 -3.40
C LEU A 336 -11.00 3.36 -2.37
N GLU A 337 -10.82 4.59 -1.88
CA GLU A 337 -9.71 4.93 -1.00
C GLU A 337 -9.75 4.24 0.36
N LEU A 338 -10.92 3.89 0.89
CA LEU A 338 -10.98 3.25 2.21
C LEU A 338 -10.47 1.80 2.16
N PHE A 339 -10.50 1.13 1.01
CA PHE A 339 -10.05 -0.25 0.89
C PHE A 339 -8.53 -0.38 1.09
N PRO A 340 -8.05 -1.38 1.86
CA PRO A 340 -6.62 -1.60 2.08
C PRO A 340 -6.00 -2.42 0.93
N TRP A 341 -5.88 -1.82 -0.25
CA TRP A 341 -5.35 -2.46 -1.46
C TRP A 341 -3.94 -3.06 -1.27
N GLU A 342 -3.11 -2.43 -0.46
CA GLU A 342 -1.74 -2.86 -0.13
C GLU A 342 -1.69 -4.20 0.63
N MET A 343 -2.83 -4.67 1.13
CA MET A 343 -2.95 -5.93 1.86
C MET A 343 -3.30 -7.12 0.95
N LEU A 344 -3.52 -6.90 -0.35
CA LEU A 344 -3.77 -7.96 -1.33
C LEU A 344 -2.57 -8.92 -1.44
N ASN A 345 -2.84 -10.22 -1.66
CA ASN A 345 -1.79 -11.24 -1.66
C ASN A 345 -0.73 -11.02 -2.76
N ILE A 346 -1.14 -10.53 -3.92
CA ILE A 346 -0.24 -10.31 -5.06
C ILE A 346 0.75 -9.18 -4.79
N LEU A 347 0.39 -8.24 -3.91
CA LEU A 347 1.17 -7.06 -3.60
C LEU A 347 2.07 -7.26 -2.36
N GLN A 348 2.11 -8.47 -1.79
CA GLN A 348 2.80 -8.70 -0.52
C GLN A 348 4.31 -8.47 -0.56
N ASP A 349 4.93 -8.54 -1.73
CA ASP A 349 6.36 -8.29 -1.93
C ASP A 349 6.61 -7.11 -2.90
N HIS A 350 5.61 -6.22 -3.06
CA HIS A 350 5.70 -5.05 -3.92
C HIS A 350 5.90 -3.76 -3.12
N PRO A 351 6.72 -2.82 -3.61
CA PRO A 351 6.64 -1.43 -3.19
C PRO A 351 5.32 -0.83 -3.73
N VAL A 352 4.39 -0.47 -2.85
CA VAL A 352 3.08 0.06 -3.26
C VAL A 352 2.81 1.41 -2.60
N CYS A 353 2.39 2.39 -3.40
CA CYS A 353 1.88 3.67 -2.90
C CYS A 353 0.66 4.11 -3.70
N ARG A 354 -0.01 5.15 -3.21
CA ARG A 354 -1.19 5.74 -3.83
C ARG A 354 -0.93 7.16 -4.32
N VAL A 355 -1.65 7.56 -5.36
CA VAL A 355 -1.75 8.96 -5.79
C VAL A 355 -3.19 9.26 -6.22
N PRO A 356 -3.65 10.52 -6.12
CA PRO A 356 -5.04 10.86 -6.40
C PRO A 356 -5.40 10.79 -7.89
N ASN A 357 -4.47 11.11 -8.79
CA ASN A 357 -4.66 11.05 -10.25
C ASN A 357 -3.31 11.15 -10.97
N LEU A 358 -3.30 10.84 -12.27
CA LEU A 358 -2.09 10.90 -13.12
C LEU A 358 -1.47 12.30 -13.22
N HIS A 359 -2.29 13.35 -13.20
CA HIS A 359 -1.81 14.73 -13.35
C HIS A 359 -1.07 15.19 -12.11
N MET A 360 -1.60 14.89 -10.92
CA MET A 360 -0.94 15.15 -9.64
C MET A 360 0.35 14.33 -9.51
N LEU A 361 0.36 13.07 -9.95
CA LEU A 361 1.58 12.26 -10.01
C LEU A 361 2.64 12.90 -10.91
N TYR A 362 2.25 13.33 -12.11
CA TYR A 362 3.16 13.98 -13.05
C TYR A 362 3.72 15.30 -12.52
N ALA A 363 2.87 16.14 -11.90
CA ALA A 363 3.29 17.39 -11.27
C ALA A 363 4.25 17.14 -10.10
N LEU A 364 3.94 16.14 -9.27
CA LEU A 364 4.79 15.70 -8.16
C LEU A 364 6.14 15.15 -8.64
N TYR A 365 6.14 14.35 -9.71
CA TYR A 365 7.36 13.90 -10.38
C TYR A 365 8.21 15.09 -10.86
N LYS A 366 7.59 16.07 -11.54
CA LYS A 366 8.31 17.24 -12.06
C LYS A 366 8.90 18.13 -10.97
N ALA A 367 8.22 18.30 -9.85
CA ALA A 367 8.75 19.06 -8.72
C ALA A 367 9.99 18.41 -8.08
N HIS A 368 10.12 17.08 -8.17
CA HIS A 368 11.20 16.31 -7.55
C HIS A 368 12.12 15.61 -8.55
N GLU A 369 12.03 15.92 -9.84
CA GLU A 369 12.69 15.19 -10.94
C GLU A 369 14.21 15.07 -10.72
N ARG A 370 14.84 16.13 -10.20
CA ARG A 370 16.30 16.17 -9.92
C ARG A 370 16.73 15.21 -8.81
N ASN A 371 15.81 14.80 -7.95
CA ASN A 371 16.06 13.95 -6.80
C ASN A 371 15.54 12.52 -7.02
N ILE A 372 15.07 12.20 -8.23
CA ILE A 372 14.55 10.87 -8.57
C ILE A 372 15.60 10.11 -9.38
N SER A 373 15.97 8.93 -8.89
CA SER A 373 16.89 8.01 -9.54
C SER A 373 16.28 6.62 -9.57
N ARG A 374 16.32 5.95 -10.73
CA ARG A 374 15.76 4.60 -10.93
C ARG A 374 14.31 4.47 -10.43
N GLY A 375 13.50 5.48 -10.73
CA GLY A 375 12.10 5.56 -10.31
C GLY A 375 11.86 5.74 -8.81
N ARG A 376 12.85 6.21 -8.03
CA ARG A 376 12.70 6.45 -6.59
C ARG A 376 13.22 7.83 -6.20
N PHE A 377 12.45 8.54 -5.38
CA PHE A 377 12.85 9.77 -4.73
C PHE A 377 13.92 9.45 -3.67
N GLU A 378 15.11 10.00 -3.87
CA GLU A 378 16.25 9.77 -3.01
C GLU A 378 16.27 10.79 -1.86
N VAL A 379 16.13 10.30 -0.63
CA VAL A 379 16.11 11.11 0.59
C VAL A 379 17.37 10.87 1.44
N ASP A 380 17.97 11.91 2.00
CA ASP A 380 19.04 11.76 2.99
C ASP A 380 18.44 11.56 4.39
N ALA A 381 18.79 10.43 5.00
CA ALA A 381 18.29 10.01 6.31
C ALA A 381 18.96 10.72 7.50
N SER A 382 20.02 11.52 7.27
CA SER A 382 20.71 12.22 8.35
C SER A 382 19.90 13.39 8.93
N SER A 383 19.09 14.04 8.09
CA SER A 383 18.28 15.23 8.42
C SER A 383 16.82 14.84 8.64
N GLY A 384 16.50 14.44 9.88
CA GLY A 384 15.14 14.15 10.29
C GLY A 384 14.72 14.90 11.55
N TYR A 385 13.40 15.03 11.71
CA TYR A 385 12.78 15.64 12.88
C TYR A 385 11.60 14.80 13.36
N TYR A 386 11.40 14.69 14.67
CA TYR A 386 10.21 14.05 15.26
C TYR A 386 9.46 14.93 16.26
N ILE A 387 8.13 14.82 16.28
CA ILE A 387 7.23 15.41 17.28
C ILE A 387 6.40 14.28 17.85
N VAL A 388 6.60 13.98 19.14
CA VAL A 388 5.97 12.84 19.81
C VAL A 388 5.18 13.31 21.02
N ASN A 389 3.94 12.84 21.15
CA ASN A 389 3.02 13.18 22.24
C ASN A 389 2.90 14.70 22.52
N PRO A 390 2.65 15.55 21.51
CA PRO A 390 2.68 17.01 21.70
C PRO A 390 1.60 17.52 22.68
N GLU A 391 0.50 16.79 22.86
CA GLU A 391 -0.62 17.14 23.75
C GLU A 391 -0.51 16.53 25.16
N GLN A 392 0.58 15.82 25.46
CA GLN A 392 0.83 15.17 26.76
C GLN A 392 -0.25 14.16 27.22
N ASN A 393 -1.05 13.62 26.29
CA ASN A 393 -2.14 12.69 26.58
C ASN A 393 -1.90 11.27 26.02
N LEU A 394 -0.72 10.99 25.46
CA LEU A 394 -0.28 9.68 24.96
C LEU A 394 1.01 9.19 25.69
N PRO A 395 1.00 9.06 27.03
CA PRO A 395 2.21 8.73 27.79
C PRO A 395 2.81 7.36 27.45
N ARG A 396 1.98 6.38 27.03
CA ARG A 396 2.47 5.05 26.59
C ARG A 396 3.22 5.13 25.27
N ASN A 397 2.69 5.88 24.30
CA ASN A 397 3.35 6.14 23.02
C ASN A 397 4.71 6.81 23.22
N GLU A 398 4.76 7.87 24.05
CA GLU A 398 6.02 8.53 24.35
C GLU A 398 7.02 7.59 25.01
N LYS A 399 6.58 6.79 25.99
CA LYS A 399 7.42 5.79 26.67
C LYS A 399 8.00 4.75 25.70
N ARG A 400 7.27 4.39 24.64
CA ARG A 400 7.70 3.42 23.61
C ARG A 400 8.64 4.07 22.59
N LEU A 401 8.26 5.22 22.02
CA LEU A 401 8.99 5.85 20.92
C LEU A 401 10.24 6.61 21.36
N ARG A 402 10.25 7.19 22.57
CA ARG A 402 11.40 7.97 23.07
C ARG A 402 12.72 7.19 23.02
N PRO A 403 12.88 6.04 23.71
CA PRO A 403 14.13 5.29 23.66
C PRO A 403 14.47 4.80 22.26
N PHE A 404 13.48 4.53 21.41
CA PHE A 404 13.69 4.05 20.06
C PHE A 404 14.27 5.15 19.17
N LEU A 405 13.62 6.30 19.09
CA LEU A 405 14.03 7.38 18.21
C LEU A 405 15.39 7.95 18.62
N THR A 406 15.65 8.12 19.92
CA THR A 406 16.93 8.65 20.41
C THR A 406 18.10 7.70 20.13
N SER A 407 17.88 6.38 20.14
CA SER A 407 18.91 5.40 19.82
C SER A 407 19.06 5.17 18.32
N ARG A 408 17.94 5.13 17.59
CA ARG A 408 17.91 4.74 16.18
C ARG A 408 18.27 5.88 15.23
N ALA A 409 17.99 7.11 15.63
CA ALA A 409 18.23 8.31 14.84
C ALA A 409 18.88 9.40 15.72
N PRO A 410 20.11 9.18 16.22
CA PRO A 410 20.76 10.08 17.17
C PRO A 410 21.09 11.46 16.58
N SER A 411 21.14 11.60 15.24
CA SER A 411 21.36 12.87 14.56
C SER A 411 20.07 13.69 14.39
N TRP A 412 18.90 13.13 14.68
CA TRP A 412 17.63 13.82 14.48
C TRP A 412 17.30 14.70 15.66
N ASN A 413 16.72 15.87 15.37
CA ASN A 413 16.14 16.73 16.38
C ASN A 413 14.70 16.30 16.67
N GLY A 414 14.15 16.70 17.81
CA GLY A 414 12.73 16.49 18.05
C GLY A 414 12.25 16.80 19.45
N THR A 415 10.94 16.73 19.62
CA THR A 415 10.24 17.03 20.88
C THR A 415 9.43 15.84 21.38
N PHE A 416 9.36 15.71 22.70
CA PHE A 416 8.54 14.73 23.40
C PHE A 416 7.72 15.45 24.46
N GLY A 417 6.39 15.32 24.45
CA GLY A 417 5.55 15.95 25.46
C GLY A 417 5.46 17.48 25.32
N VAL A 418 5.84 18.04 24.17
CA VAL A 418 5.87 19.50 23.94
C VAL A 418 5.13 19.83 22.66
N ALA A 419 4.13 20.69 22.77
CA ALA A 419 3.37 21.20 21.64
C ALA A 419 4.28 22.12 20.78
N PRO A 420 4.40 21.88 19.47
CA PRO A 420 5.16 22.76 18.58
C PRO A 420 4.40 24.08 18.34
N SER A 421 5.15 25.17 18.12
CA SER A 421 4.56 26.38 17.54
C SER A 421 4.24 26.17 16.05
N SER A 422 3.34 26.97 15.49
CA SER A 422 3.04 26.91 14.06
C SER A 422 4.25 27.24 13.18
N GLU A 423 5.16 28.09 13.66
CA GLU A 423 6.43 28.40 12.98
C GLU A 423 7.41 27.22 13.03
N GLN A 424 7.53 26.56 14.18
CA GLN A 424 8.35 25.35 14.31
C GLN A 424 7.82 24.23 13.41
N PHE A 425 6.50 24.01 13.37
CA PHE A 425 5.91 23.01 12.50
C PHE A 425 6.18 23.32 11.01
N ARG A 426 6.10 24.60 10.62
CA ARG A 426 6.45 25.07 9.28
C ARG A 426 7.91 24.81 8.94
N ASP A 427 8.82 25.21 9.83
CA ASP A 427 10.27 25.01 9.69
C ASP A 427 10.60 23.53 9.46
N VAL A 428 10.01 22.65 10.28
CA VAL A 428 10.20 21.21 10.18
C VAL A 428 9.81 20.66 8.81
N LEU A 429 8.68 21.10 8.25
CA LEU A 429 8.21 20.64 6.94
C LEU A 429 9.08 21.12 5.75
N GLN A 430 9.74 22.28 5.89
CA GLN A 430 10.50 22.90 4.81
C GLN A 430 12.00 22.57 4.85
N ASN A 431 12.57 22.41 6.04
CA ASN A 431 14.01 22.38 6.25
C ASN A 431 14.57 21.01 6.66
N TYR A 432 13.72 20.00 6.83
CA TYR A 432 14.13 18.62 7.10
C TYR A 432 13.70 17.69 5.97
N ASN A 433 14.44 16.59 5.81
CA ASN A 433 14.19 15.60 4.77
C ASN A 433 13.18 14.53 5.21
N ILE A 434 13.11 14.25 6.50
CA ILE A 434 12.19 13.28 7.10
C ILE A 434 11.50 13.92 8.30
N PHE A 435 10.18 13.81 8.35
CA PHE A 435 9.39 14.32 9.46
C PHE A 435 8.50 13.22 10.03
N ILE A 436 8.56 13.00 11.34
CA ILE A 436 7.67 12.10 12.07
C ILE A 436 6.79 12.89 13.02
N TYR A 437 5.49 12.78 12.83
CA TYR A 437 4.46 13.22 13.76
C TYR A 437 3.79 12.01 14.40
N ALA A 438 3.97 11.83 15.71
CA ALA A 438 3.31 10.81 16.51
C ALA A 438 2.43 11.48 17.57
N GLY A 439 1.17 11.71 17.22
CA GLY A 439 0.17 12.41 18.04
C GLY A 439 -1.23 12.20 17.48
N HIS A 440 -2.20 12.98 17.93
CA HIS A 440 -3.57 12.86 17.42
C HIS A 440 -3.67 13.41 15.99
N GLY A 441 -4.40 12.69 15.13
CA GLY A 441 -4.72 13.11 13.77
C GLY A 441 -3.48 13.32 12.89
N SER A 442 -3.37 14.52 12.31
CA SER A 442 -2.39 14.83 11.25
C SER A 442 -1.52 16.05 11.55
N GLY A 443 -1.53 16.53 12.81
CA GLY A 443 -0.89 17.78 13.21
C GLY A 443 -1.69 19.04 12.85
N SER A 444 -2.93 18.89 12.36
CA SER A 444 -3.81 20.00 11.97
C SER A 444 -4.11 20.99 13.10
N GLN A 445 -3.98 20.56 14.36
CA GLN A 445 -4.11 21.40 15.55
C GLN A 445 -2.93 22.36 15.75
N PHE A 446 -1.77 22.08 15.14
CA PHE A 446 -0.57 22.92 15.23
C PHE A 446 -0.33 23.75 13.97
N LEU A 447 -0.70 23.20 12.81
CA LEU A 447 -0.65 23.91 11.54
C LEU A 447 -1.84 23.49 10.65
N GLN A 448 -2.72 24.43 10.35
CA GLN A 448 -3.93 24.16 9.55
C GLN A 448 -3.57 23.79 8.10
N GLY A 449 -4.42 22.99 7.45
CA GLY A 449 -4.22 22.58 6.05
C GLY A 449 -4.04 23.76 5.09
N ASP A 450 -4.78 24.85 5.29
CA ASP A 450 -4.67 26.05 4.45
C ASP A 450 -3.31 26.76 4.58
N GLU A 451 -2.61 26.58 5.71
CA GLU A 451 -1.23 27.03 5.88
C GLU A 451 -0.23 26.06 5.29
N ILE A 452 -0.47 24.75 5.42
CA ILE A 452 0.39 23.70 4.83
C ILE A 452 0.45 23.83 3.31
N GLN A 453 -0.69 23.99 2.62
CA GLN A 453 -0.72 24.14 1.15
C GLN A 453 -0.01 25.41 0.63
N LYS A 454 0.40 26.32 1.53
CA LYS A 454 1.18 27.52 1.18
C LYS A 454 2.68 27.27 1.24
N LEU A 455 3.10 26.11 1.73
CA LEU A 455 4.51 25.72 1.85
C LEU A 455 5.01 25.03 0.59
N ASN A 456 6.33 24.87 0.54
CA ASN A 456 7.01 23.87 -0.26
C ASN A 456 7.61 22.81 0.70
N VAL A 457 6.89 21.72 0.90
CA VAL A 457 7.24 20.62 1.82
C VAL A 457 8.24 19.71 1.13
N GLN A 458 9.44 19.64 1.69
CA GLN A 458 10.53 18.78 1.22
C GLN A 458 10.57 17.45 1.98
N ALA A 459 9.99 17.41 3.18
CA ALA A 459 10.04 16.26 4.06
C ALA A 459 9.18 15.08 3.60
N VAL A 460 9.76 13.87 3.59
CA VAL A 460 9.00 12.62 3.66
C VAL A 460 8.31 12.57 5.01
N THR A 461 6.98 12.64 5.00
CA THR A 461 6.19 12.93 6.20
C THR A 461 5.42 11.71 6.69
N PHE A 462 5.64 11.33 7.94
CA PHE A 462 4.92 10.27 8.65
C PHE A 462 3.94 10.90 9.64
N LEU A 463 2.64 10.72 9.42
CA LEU A 463 1.55 11.18 10.26
C LEU A 463 0.97 9.98 11.02
N PHE A 464 1.65 9.51 12.06
CA PHE A 464 1.25 8.37 12.89
C PHE A 464 0.16 8.72 13.92
N GLY A 465 -0.88 9.42 13.47
CA GLY A 465 -2.12 9.59 14.21
C GLY A 465 -3.28 8.84 13.56
N CYS A 466 -4.37 8.73 14.31
CA CYS A 466 -5.61 8.12 13.84
C CYS A 466 -6.20 8.87 12.63
N SER A 467 -6.62 8.15 11.60
CA SER A 467 -7.30 8.70 10.42
C SER A 467 -6.57 9.86 9.73
N SER A 468 -5.23 9.90 9.82
CA SER A 468 -4.40 11.01 9.36
C SER A 468 -4.35 11.19 7.84
N VAL A 469 -4.54 10.11 7.08
CA VAL A 469 -4.56 10.11 5.60
C VAL A 469 -5.91 9.62 5.03
N THR A 470 -6.95 9.68 5.85
CA THR A 470 -8.32 9.41 5.41
C THR A 470 -8.91 10.63 4.71
N SER A 471 -9.79 10.37 3.74
CA SER A 471 -10.61 11.39 3.09
C SER A 471 -12.02 11.30 3.67
N LYS A 472 -12.51 12.42 4.24
CA LYS A 472 -13.84 12.47 4.85
C LYS A 472 -14.90 12.71 3.78
N ASP A 473 -15.97 11.91 3.83
CA ASP A 473 -17.18 12.20 3.08
C ASP A 473 -17.83 13.45 3.68
N LEU A 474 -17.96 14.50 2.86
CA LEU A 474 -18.54 15.78 3.25
C LEU A 474 -20.05 15.85 2.97
N GLY A 475 -20.64 14.79 2.40
CA GLY A 475 -22.01 14.81 1.91
C GLY A 475 -22.18 15.68 0.66
N GLY A 476 -23.43 15.84 0.23
CA GLY A 476 -23.77 16.77 -0.87
C GLY A 476 -23.16 16.43 -2.24
N ARG A 477 -22.65 15.19 -2.44
CA ARG A 477 -21.90 14.74 -3.64
C ARG A 477 -20.62 15.50 -3.90
N ILE A 478 -20.05 16.12 -2.89
CA ILE A 478 -18.74 16.74 -2.99
C ILE A 478 -17.69 15.63 -2.93
N GLU A 479 -16.56 15.80 -3.63
CA GLU A 479 -15.45 14.86 -3.51
C GLU A 479 -14.92 14.88 -2.06
N PRO A 480 -14.62 13.70 -1.48
CA PRO A 480 -14.03 13.60 -0.16
C PRO A 480 -12.76 14.45 -0.02
N ALA A 481 -12.53 15.01 1.16
CA ALA A 481 -11.35 15.81 1.44
C ALA A 481 -10.61 15.28 2.68
N GLY A 482 -9.27 15.22 2.60
CA GLY A 482 -8.40 14.81 3.69
C GLY A 482 -7.21 15.74 3.87
N MET A 483 -6.55 15.67 5.03
CA MET A 483 -5.39 16.51 5.34
C MET A 483 -4.21 16.24 4.41
N TRP A 484 -4.05 15.00 3.96
CA TRP A 484 -3.02 14.60 3.00
C TRP A 484 -3.10 15.35 1.65
N HIS A 485 -4.28 15.84 1.24
CA HIS A 485 -4.42 16.68 0.04
C HIS A 485 -3.59 17.96 0.13
N PHE A 486 -3.58 18.61 1.29
CA PHE A 486 -2.85 19.86 1.49
C PHE A 486 -1.34 19.63 1.46
N TYR A 487 -0.87 18.52 2.02
CA TYR A 487 0.53 18.11 1.93
C TYR A 487 0.95 17.89 0.48
N HIS A 488 0.12 17.21 -0.33
CA HIS A 488 0.41 17.13 -1.75
C HIS A 488 0.38 18.48 -2.43
N ILE A 489 -0.64 19.33 -2.26
CA ILE A 489 -0.61 20.69 -2.86
C ILE A 489 0.69 21.45 -2.52
N ALA A 490 1.20 21.23 -1.30
CA ALA A 490 2.46 21.78 -0.80
C ALA A 490 3.73 21.10 -1.31
N SER A 491 3.66 20.20 -2.29
CA SER A 491 4.77 19.43 -2.82
C SER A 491 5.36 18.29 -1.99
N CYS A 492 4.69 17.85 -0.93
CA CYS A 492 5.20 16.77 -0.09
C CYS A 492 5.46 15.50 -0.93
N PRO A 493 6.72 14.98 -0.96
CA PRO A 493 7.09 13.84 -1.81
C PRO A 493 6.36 12.56 -1.42
N MET A 494 6.15 12.36 -0.13
CA MET A 494 5.47 11.19 0.43
C MET A 494 4.78 11.57 1.74
N VAL A 495 3.52 11.15 1.89
CA VAL A 495 2.73 11.25 3.12
C VAL A 495 2.30 9.85 3.53
N ILE A 496 2.68 9.43 4.73
CA ILE A 496 2.35 8.11 5.28
C ILE A 496 1.48 8.31 6.51
N GLY A 497 0.42 7.52 6.64
CA GLY A 497 -0.43 7.58 7.83
C GLY A 497 -1.56 6.56 7.79
N ASN A 498 -2.55 6.72 8.66
CA ASN A 498 -3.62 5.75 8.85
C ASN A 498 -4.93 6.19 8.17
N LEU A 499 -5.60 5.26 7.49
CA LEU A 499 -6.91 5.42 6.86
C LEU A 499 -8.06 5.45 7.87
N TRP A 500 -7.87 4.90 9.06
CA TRP A 500 -8.85 4.93 10.15
C TRP A 500 -8.14 5.03 11.51
N ALA A 501 -8.93 5.04 12.59
CA ALA A 501 -8.38 5.06 13.95
C ALA A 501 -7.70 3.73 14.29
N VAL A 502 -6.53 3.80 14.92
CA VAL A 502 -5.73 2.63 15.32
C VAL A 502 -5.32 2.76 16.79
N THR A 503 -5.07 1.64 17.46
CA THR A 503 -4.52 1.68 18.82
C THR A 503 -3.06 2.08 18.80
N ASP A 504 -2.67 2.92 19.75
CA ASP A 504 -1.31 3.44 19.95
C ASP A 504 -0.22 2.34 19.86
N ALA A 505 -0.39 1.24 20.58
CA ALA A 505 0.61 0.17 20.63
C ALA A 505 0.89 -0.47 19.27
N ALA A 506 -0.16 -0.74 18.49
CA ALA A 506 -0.05 -1.35 17.17
C ALA A 506 0.55 -0.37 16.14
N SER A 507 0.20 0.92 16.23
CA SER A 507 0.77 1.97 15.39
C SER A 507 2.26 2.18 15.68
N ASP A 508 2.63 2.15 16.96
CA ASP A 508 4.03 2.29 17.40
C ASP A 508 4.87 1.11 16.95
N ALA A 509 4.34 -0.12 17.00
CA ALA A 509 5.03 -1.31 16.51
C ALA A 509 5.34 -1.21 15.00
N ILE A 510 4.37 -0.80 14.18
CA ILE A 510 4.56 -0.58 12.74
C ILE A 510 5.61 0.49 12.50
N THR A 511 5.53 1.60 13.24
CA THR A 511 6.49 2.71 13.16
C THR A 511 7.90 2.24 13.43
N VAL A 512 8.10 1.54 14.55
CA VAL A 512 9.40 1.02 14.97
C VAL A 512 9.94 0.02 13.95
N HIS A 513 9.13 -0.95 13.51
CA HIS A 513 9.57 -1.93 12.52
C HIS A 513 9.92 -1.30 11.17
N THR A 514 9.12 -0.34 10.71
CA THR A 514 9.38 0.38 9.47
C THR A 514 10.72 1.13 9.54
N LEU A 515 10.90 1.98 10.55
CA LEU A 515 12.10 2.81 10.69
C LEU A 515 13.35 1.99 10.98
N HIS A 516 13.22 0.91 11.76
CA HIS A 516 14.34 0.04 12.09
C HIS A 516 14.93 -0.62 10.84
N ASN A 517 14.07 -1.13 9.96
CA ASN A 517 14.47 -1.75 8.70
C ASN A 517 14.88 -0.71 7.65
N TRP A 518 14.24 0.46 7.63
CA TRP A 518 14.43 1.47 6.59
C TRP A 518 15.71 2.28 6.76
N LEU A 519 15.94 2.85 7.95
CA LEU A 519 17.08 3.73 8.20
C LEU A 519 18.42 2.98 8.12
N PRO A 520 19.55 3.63 7.82
CA PRO A 520 20.88 3.01 7.88
C PRO A 520 21.27 2.56 9.31
N ARG A 521 22.27 1.69 9.49
CA ARG A 521 22.76 1.33 10.83
C ARG A 521 23.33 2.55 11.55
N THR A 522 23.22 2.57 12.88
CA THR A 522 24.01 3.48 13.72
C THR A 522 25.36 2.85 14.03
N GLN A 523 26.34 3.66 14.45
CA GLN A 523 27.65 3.15 14.88
C GLN A 523 27.53 2.11 16.00
N ASP A 524 26.62 2.35 16.96
CA ASP A 524 26.38 1.43 18.07
C ASP A 524 25.85 0.07 17.57
N MET A 525 24.97 0.07 16.56
CA MET A 525 24.47 -1.18 15.96
C MET A 525 25.57 -1.96 15.25
N VAL A 526 26.53 -1.27 14.61
CA VAL A 526 27.70 -1.92 13.98
C VAL A 526 28.57 -2.57 15.07
N ILE A 527 28.86 -1.84 16.14
CA ILE A 527 29.66 -2.33 17.27
C ILE A 527 28.97 -3.53 17.94
N ASP A 528 27.66 -3.45 18.18
CA ASP A 528 26.90 -4.54 18.81
C ASP A 528 26.91 -5.81 17.95
N GLU A 529 26.78 -5.68 16.63
CA GLU A 529 26.83 -6.80 15.69
C GLU A 529 28.23 -7.41 15.60
N GLU A 530 29.28 -6.59 15.50
CA GLU A 530 30.68 -7.05 15.48
C GLU A 530 31.10 -7.76 16.77
N GLN A 531 30.56 -7.32 17.91
CA GLN A 531 30.90 -7.86 19.23
C GLN A 531 29.93 -8.95 19.69
N GLU A 532 29.01 -9.37 18.83
CA GLU A 532 27.90 -10.30 19.15
C GLU A 532 27.15 -9.90 20.43
N ARG A 533 27.11 -8.61 20.74
CA ARG A 533 26.43 -8.06 21.89
C ARG A 533 24.96 -7.92 21.53
N MET A 534 24.10 -8.43 22.40
CA MET A 534 22.70 -8.04 22.31
C MET A 534 22.59 -6.56 22.68
N PRO A 535 22.02 -5.71 21.80
CA PRO A 535 21.65 -4.38 22.22
C PRO A 535 20.79 -4.51 23.47
N LEU A 536 21.18 -3.80 24.53
CA LEU A 536 20.46 -3.84 25.79
C LEU A 536 18.99 -3.54 25.51
N LYS A 537 18.10 -4.52 25.73
CA LYS A 537 16.66 -4.28 25.69
C LYS A 537 16.43 -3.09 26.63
N PRO A 538 15.86 -1.95 26.19
CA PRO A 538 15.62 -0.84 27.09
C PRO A 538 14.81 -1.38 28.27
N CYS A 539 15.43 -1.43 29.46
CA CYS A 539 15.12 -2.43 30.48
C CYS A 539 13.74 -2.24 31.17
N TYR A 540 12.86 -1.37 30.65
CA TYR A 540 11.70 -0.86 31.38
C TYR A 540 10.37 -0.78 30.59
N VAL A 541 10.28 -1.36 29.39
CA VAL A 541 9.02 -1.39 28.63
C VAL A 541 8.65 -2.82 28.24
N LYS A 542 8.18 -3.61 29.22
CA LYS A 542 7.28 -4.74 28.92
C LYS A 542 5.90 -4.12 28.67
N ASP A 543 5.55 -3.95 27.39
CA ASP A 543 4.21 -3.54 27.01
C ASP A 543 3.44 -4.76 26.48
N PRO A 544 2.41 -5.25 27.18
CA PRO A 544 1.60 -6.37 26.70
C PRO A 544 0.86 -6.05 25.40
N ASP A 545 0.64 -4.76 25.10
CA ASP A 545 -0.05 -4.32 23.88
C ASP A 545 0.89 -4.17 22.67
N ALA A 546 2.21 -4.24 22.87
CA ALA A 546 3.22 -4.25 21.81
C ALA A 546 4.45 -5.12 22.17
N PRO A 547 4.28 -6.44 22.31
CA PRO A 547 5.37 -7.34 22.71
C PRO A 547 6.49 -7.42 21.66
N GLU A 548 6.18 -7.13 20.40
CA GLU A 548 7.10 -7.14 19.25
C GLU A 548 8.00 -5.90 19.12
N LEU A 549 7.73 -4.83 19.87
CA LEU A 549 8.34 -3.50 19.67
C LEU A 549 9.89 -3.47 19.70
N TRP A 550 10.53 -4.52 20.23
CA TRP A 550 11.99 -4.57 20.40
C TRP A 550 12.66 -5.83 19.84
N ARG A 551 11.98 -6.62 19.00
CA ARG A 551 12.60 -7.75 18.28
C ARG A 551 12.03 -7.91 16.86
N PRO A 552 12.38 -7.04 15.90
CA PRO A 552 11.84 -7.16 14.56
C PRO A 552 12.23 -8.47 13.85
N ASN A 553 13.48 -8.97 13.99
CA ASN A 553 13.99 -10.07 13.14
C ASN A 553 15.12 -10.94 13.74
N GLY A 554 15.22 -11.09 15.07
CA GLY A 554 16.34 -11.85 15.66
C GLY A 554 17.70 -11.15 15.52
N TYR A 555 18.81 -11.91 15.54
CA TYR A 555 20.18 -11.42 15.75
C TYR A 555 20.80 -10.59 14.60
N ARG A 556 20.22 -10.60 13.39
CA ARG A 556 20.82 -9.92 12.22
C ARG A 556 19.91 -8.85 11.65
N TRP A 557 20.40 -7.62 11.64
CA TRP A 557 19.71 -6.51 11.00
C TRP A 557 19.70 -6.71 9.47
N LYS A 558 18.53 -6.51 8.86
CA LYS A 558 18.36 -6.60 7.40
C LYS A 558 17.87 -5.28 6.86
N HIS A 559 18.79 -4.49 6.30
CA HIS A 559 18.46 -3.21 5.67
C HIS A 559 17.38 -3.39 4.60
N GLU A 560 16.47 -2.43 4.54
CA GLU A 560 15.60 -2.22 3.40
C GLU A 560 15.60 -0.73 3.03
N PRO A 561 16.42 -0.30 2.07
CA PRO A 561 16.51 1.13 1.73
C PRO A 561 15.24 1.67 1.06
N ASP A 562 14.42 0.81 0.45
CA ASP A 562 13.14 1.18 -0.17
C ASP A 562 12.04 1.29 0.91
N LEU A 563 11.51 2.50 1.11
CA LEU A 563 10.56 2.80 2.19
C LEU A 563 9.29 1.94 2.12
N LEU A 564 8.74 1.77 0.91
CA LEU A 564 7.50 1.02 0.71
C LEU A 564 7.71 -0.47 1.00
N SER A 565 8.87 -1.00 0.61
CA SER A 565 9.29 -2.36 0.96
C SER A 565 9.52 -2.53 2.46
N ALA A 566 10.07 -1.51 3.14
CA ALA A 566 10.26 -1.52 4.59
C ALA A 566 8.93 -1.50 5.35
N ILE A 567 7.97 -0.67 4.90
CA ILE A 567 6.58 -0.68 5.38
C ILE A 567 5.98 -2.07 5.21
N ARG A 568 6.16 -2.69 4.05
CA ARG A 568 5.60 -4.01 3.77
C ARG A 568 6.13 -5.10 4.70
N ARG A 569 7.43 -5.10 5.00
CA ARG A 569 8.03 -5.98 6.02
C ARG A 569 7.48 -5.73 7.43
N SER A 570 7.08 -4.49 7.74
CA SER A 570 6.47 -4.17 9.04
C SER A 570 5.08 -4.78 9.19
N HIS A 571 4.30 -4.88 8.09
CA HIS A 571 2.97 -5.49 8.12
C HIS A 571 2.99 -6.97 8.50
N THR A 572 4.01 -7.71 8.05
CA THR A 572 4.18 -9.12 8.39
C THR A 572 4.66 -9.34 9.83
N ALA A 573 5.35 -8.35 10.41
CA ALA A 573 5.82 -8.41 11.80
C ALA A 573 4.73 -8.05 12.82
N ASN A 574 3.74 -7.24 12.43
CA ASN A 574 2.65 -6.85 13.32
C ASN A 574 1.57 -7.93 13.42
N LYS A 575 1.17 -8.26 14.64
CA LYS A 575 0.09 -9.22 14.94
C LYS A 575 -1.30 -8.67 14.62
N HIS A 576 -1.47 -7.35 14.61
CA HIS A 576 -2.76 -6.68 14.43
C HIS A 576 -3.01 -6.35 12.96
N TYR A 577 -3.80 -7.20 12.30
CA TYR A 577 -4.06 -7.07 10.86
C TYR A 577 -4.78 -5.78 10.50
N MET A 578 -5.77 -5.36 11.31
CA MET A 578 -6.52 -4.12 11.09
C MET A 578 -5.65 -2.88 11.23
N ALA A 579 -4.64 -2.89 12.12
CA ALA A 579 -3.69 -1.79 12.25
C ALA A 579 -2.75 -1.73 11.05
N SER A 580 -2.21 -2.88 10.61
CA SER A 580 -1.41 -2.96 9.38
C SER A 580 -2.18 -2.49 8.16
N ALA A 581 -3.44 -2.92 8.02
CA ALA A 581 -4.30 -2.54 6.91
C ALA A 581 -4.68 -1.04 6.90
N ALA A 582 -4.55 -0.35 8.03
CA ALA A 582 -4.85 1.08 8.12
C ALA A 582 -3.77 1.93 7.46
N LEU A 583 -2.51 1.49 7.47
CA LEU A 583 -1.41 2.31 7.01
C LEU A 583 -1.42 2.42 5.47
N ALA A 584 -1.40 3.64 4.96
CA ALA A 584 -1.28 3.92 3.54
C ALA A 584 -0.18 4.94 3.28
N ALA A 585 0.57 4.73 2.20
CA ALA A 585 1.61 5.62 1.71
C ALA A 585 1.12 6.34 0.44
N ARG A 586 1.14 7.67 0.43
CA ARG A 586 0.66 8.50 -0.67
C ARG A 586 1.77 9.38 -1.22
N GLY A 587 2.09 9.27 -2.51
CA GLY A 587 3.15 10.05 -3.17
C GLY A 587 4.13 9.22 -4.00
N LEU A 588 5.38 9.65 -4.05
CA LEU A 588 6.46 9.04 -4.83
C LEU A 588 7.11 7.86 -4.10
N PRO A 589 7.52 6.78 -4.77
CA PRO A 589 8.38 5.76 -4.15
C PRO A 589 9.67 6.39 -3.60
N VAL A 590 10.05 6.06 -2.36
CA VAL A 590 11.19 6.68 -1.65
C VAL A 590 12.29 5.67 -1.36
N VAL A 591 13.55 6.10 -1.51
CA VAL A 591 14.75 5.36 -1.09
C VAL A 591 15.72 6.25 -0.33
N ILE A 592 16.45 5.71 0.64
CA ILE A 592 17.50 6.46 1.34
C ILE A 592 18.77 6.53 0.49
N ARG A 593 19.41 7.71 0.45
CA ARG A 593 20.74 7.94 -0.17
C ARG A 593 21.85 7.31 0.67
N GLY A 594 22.80 6.63 0.03
CA GLY A 594 24.03 6.12 0.64
C GLY A 594 24.35 4.66 0.31
N GLN A 595 25.64 4.31 0.21
CA GLN A 595 26.09 2.93 0.07
C GLN A 595 25.75 2.14 1.34
N VAL A 596 25.23 0.92 1.15
CA VAL A 596 24.71 0.05 2.21
C VAL A 596 25.76 -0.37 3.24
N ASP A 597 27.05 -0.29 2.94
CA ASP A 597 28.14 -0.44 3.91
C ASP A 597 29.42 0.16 3.29
N LYS A 598 29.93 1.28 3.82
CA LYS A 598 31.36 1.63 3.79
C LYS A 598 31.69 2.59 4.94
N ASP A 599 32.52 2.09 5.85
CA ASP A 599 33.42 2.82 6.74
C ASP A 599 32.88 4.14 7.30
N ILE A 600 32.08 4.05 8.36
CA ILE A 600 32.00 5.17 9.32
C ILE A 600 33.39 5.24 9.96
N PRO A 601 34.17 6.33 9.76
CA PRO A 601 35.45 6.45 10.43
C PRO A 601 35.17 6.48 11.92
N ALA A 602 35.75 5.51 12.66
CA ALA A 602 35.72 5.52 14.11
C ALA A 602 36.29 6.87 14.58
N LYS A 603 35.40 7.78 15.01
CA LYS A 603 35.86 8.95 15.76
C LYS A 603 36.52 8.41 17.01
N SER A 604 37.83 8.60 17.11
CA SER A 604 38.64 8.31 18.27
C SER A 604 37.98 8.91 19.52
N LEU A 605 37.34 8.07 20.32
CA LEU A 605 36.94 8.45 21.67
C LEU A 605 38.22 8.67 22.46
N GLY A 606 38.50 9.94 22.74
CA GLY A 606 39.54 10.36 23.64
C GLY A 606 39.39 9.63 24.98
N SER A 607 40.45 8.96 25.36
CA SER A 607 40.65 8.35 26.67
C SER A 607 40.56 9.41 27.78
N SER A 608 39.46 9.44 28.53
CA SER A 608 39.48 9.80 29.95
C SER A 608 38.09 9.70 30.57
N GLN A 609 37.89 8.68 31.41
CA GLN A 609 37.20 8.70 32.71
C GLN A 609 36.60 7.30 33.00
N LEU A 610 37.48 6.42 33.48
CA LEU A 610 37.09 5.20 34.17
C LEU A 610 36.43 5.59 35.50
N PHE A 611 35.11 5.36 35.62
CA PHE A 611 34.45 5.30 36.92
C PHE A 611 34.40 3.85 37.40
N ASN A 612 35.13 3.60 38.49
CA ASN A 612 35.07 2.37 39.29
C ASN A 612 33.62 2.01 39.64
N LYS A 613 33.18 0.80 39.27
CA LYS A 613 32.08 0.12 39.95
C LYS A 613 32.54 -1.26 40.40
N HIS A 614 32.62 -1.41 41.72
CA HIS A 614 32.87 -2.66 42.41
C HIS A 614 31.84 -3.73 42.01
N LEU A 615 32.33 -4.89 41.58
CA LEU A 615 31.55 -6.09 41.38
C LEU A 615 31.34 -6.77 42.74
N VAL A 616 30.13 -6.68 43.30
CA VAL A 616 29.73 -7.49 44.46
C VAL A 616 29.10 -8.77 43.94
N ILE A 617 29.83 -9.89 44.03
CA ILE A 617 29.32 -11.23 43.71
C ILE A 617 28.58 -11.76 44.96
N VAL A 618 27.26 -11.92 44.87
CA VAL A 618 26.45 -12.64 45.86
C VAL A 618 26.11 -14.01 45.29
N TRP A 619 26.59 -15.08 45.93
CA TRP A 619 26.19 -16.46 45.66
C TRP A 619 24.81 -16.77 46.28
N PRO A 620 23.85 -17.36 45.55
CA PRO A 620 22.69 -17.97 46.18
C PRO A 620 22.94 -19.47 46.41
N SER A 621 23.19 -19.84 47.67
CA SER A 621 23.02 -21.20 48.16
C SER A 621 21.55 -21.46 48.50
N LYS A 622 20.91 -22.42 47.81
CA LYS A 622 20.05 -23.49 48.34
C LYS A 622 19.08 -24.00 47.27
N ILE A 623 19.35 -25.22 46.83
CA ILE A 623 18.43 -26.10 46.11
C ILE A 623 17.40 -26.60 47.11
N SER A 624 16.11 -26.55 46.74
CA SER A 624 15.02 -27.25 47.41
C SER A 624 14.05 -27.77 46.36
N THR A 625 14.10 -29.08 46.15
CA THR A 625 13.15 -29.91 45.41
C THR A 625 11.76 -29.87 46.05
N LYS A 626 10.71 -29.62 45.26
CA LYS A 626 9.38 -30.23 45.47
C LYS A 626 8.53 -30.27 44.21
N ALA A 627 7.93 -31.45 44.04
CA ALA A 627 7.15 -32.00 42.94
C ALA A 627 6.05 -31.11 42.33
N VAL A 628 5.90 -31.22 41.01
CA VAL A 628 4.73 -30.77 40.23
C VAL A 628 3.73 -31.94 40.18
N LEU A 629 2.58 -31.77 40.82
CA LEU A 629 1.38 -32.58 40.60
C LEU A 629 0.53 -31.87 39.53
N HIS A 630 0.37 -32.53 38.38
CA HIS A 630 -0.59 -32.15 37.35
C HIS A 630 -2.00 -32.55 37.80
N TYR A 631 -2.93 -31.59 37.84
CA TYR A 631 -4.36 -31.85 37.82
C TYR A 631 -4.98 -31.21 36.57
N SER A 632 -5.51 -32.07 35.71
CA SER A 632 -6.29 -31.77 34.51
C SER A 632 -7.77 -31.60 34.87
N GLY A 633 -8.38 -30.48 34.46
CA GLY A 633 -9.83 -30.22 34.56
C GLY A 633 -10.50 -30.23 33.19
N CYS A 634 -11.54 -31.06 33.07
CA CYS A 634 -12.38 -31.30 31.89
C CYS A 634 -13.09 -30.04 31.34
N TYR A 635 -13.20 -29.95 30.01
CA TYR A 635 -14.31 -29.29 29.33
C TYR A 635 -15.08 -30.34 28.51
N GLN A 636 -16.37 -30.50 28.80
CA GLN A 636 -17.33 -31.31 28.04
C GLN A 636 -17.82 -30.55 26.81
N LEU A 637 -17.85 -31.21 25.66
CA LEU A 637 -18.73 -30.91 24.51
C LEU A 637 -19.42 -32.23 24.10
N PRO A 638 -20.75 -32.26 23.92
CA PRO A 638 -21.48 -33.46 23.52
C PRO A 638 -21.71 -33.52 21.99
N GLY A 639 -21.60 -34.71 21.40
CA GLY A 639 -22.15 -35.00 20.06
C GLY A 639 -21.45 -36.13 19.27
N PHE A 640 -21.89 -37.38 19.48
CA PHE A 640 -21.89 -38.58 18.61
C PHE A 640 -20.75 -38.77 17.56
N CYS A 641 -19.82 -39.71 17.77
CA CYS A 641 -19.86 -41.17 17.55
C CYS A 641 -19.59 -41.63 16.10
N CYS A 642 -18.42 -42.23 15.88
CA CYS A 642 -18.24 -43.48 15.12
C CYS A 642 -16.93 -44.17 15.55
N GLU A 643 -17.03 -45.45 15.89
CA GLU A 643 -15.98 -46.32 16.43
C GLU A 643 -14.94 -46.71 15.36
N VAL A 644 -13.65 -46.59 15.67
CA VAL A 644 -12.59 -47.43 15.09
C VAL A 644 -11.59 -47.81 16.19
N ASN A 645 -11.29 -49.10 16.25
CA ASN A 645 -10.64 -49.85 17.32
C ASN A 645 -9.12 -49.55 17.41
N TRP A 646 -8.63 -49.11 18.58
CA TRP A 646 -7.26 -48.60 18.79
C TRP A 646 -6.20 -49.67 19.15
N THR A 647 -6.46 -50.94 18.85
CA THR A 647 -5.57 -52.06 19.25
C THR A 647 -4.70 -52.62 18.13
N GLN A 648 -4.60 -51.96 16.97
CA GLN A 648 -3.73 -52.38 15.86
C GLN A 648 -2.68 -51.35 15.39
N CYS A 649 -2.55 -50.17 16.00
CA CYS A 649 -1.57 -49.16 15.56
C CYS A 649 -0.27 -49.08 16.39
N THR A 650 -0.15 -49.83 17.49
CA THR A 650 1.03 -49.78 18.38
C THR A 650 2.11 -50.84 18.07
N GLN A 651 2.00 -51.59 16.98
CA GLN A 651 3.02 -52.58 16.57
C GLN A 651 3.89 -52.19 15.36
N ILE A 652 3.72 -51.00 14.77
CA ILE A 652 4.53 -50.57 13.60
C ILE A 652 5.53 -49.45 13.93
N LEU A 653 5.42 -48.79 15.10
CA LEU A 653 6.30 -47.67 15.47
C LEU A 653 7.56 -48.07 16.27
N HIS A 654 7.76 -49.36 16.54
CA HIS A 654 8.93 -49.88 17.27
C HIS A 654 10.04 -50.48 16.39
N SER A 655 9.97 -50.36 15.05
CA SER A 655 10.98 -50.95 14.14
C SER A 655 11.82 -49.98 13.31
N ILE A 656 11.77 -48.65 13.56
CA ILE A 656 12.49 -47.66 12.71
C ILE A 656 13.43 -46.75 13.52
N LEU A 657 13.72 -47.04 14.80
CA LEU A 657 14.60 -46.22 15.64
C LEU A 657 15.79 -46.98 16.26
N ASP A 658 16.45 -47.82 15.47
CA ASP A 658 17.76 -48.38 15.82
C ASP A 658 18.67 -48.38 14.59
N GLN A 659 19.39 -47.27 14.33
CA GLN A 659 20.78 -47.19 13.82
C GLN A 659 21.29 -45.73 14.00
N SER A 660 22.26 -45.55 14.90
CA SER A 660 22.97 -44.34 15.37
C SER A 660 23.77 -43.53 14.30
N PRO A 661 24.57 -42.48 14.64
CA PRO A 661 24.38 -41.26 15.45
C PRO A 661 24.96 -39.97 14.79
N ILE A 662 24.90 -38.83 15.52
CA ILE A 662 25.72 -37.59 15.40
C ILE A 662 25.18 -36.48 14.48
N MET A 663 24.60 -35.42 15.07
CA MET A 663 25.31 -34.17 15.40
C MET A 663 24.31 -33.19 16.03
N ALA A 664 24.47 -32.92 17.33
CA ALA A 664 23.69 -31.94 18.05
C ALA A 664 24.23 -30.53 17.75
N ILE A 665 23.43 -29.70 17.10
CA ILE A 665 23.54 -28.25 17.17
C ILE A 665 22.22 -27.77 17.78
N ALA A 666 22.33 -27.25 19.01
CA ALA A 666 21.20 -26.71 19.76
C ALA A 666 20.73 -25.37 19.17
N PHE A 667 19.42 -25.17 19.17
CA PHE A 667 18.75 -23.87 19.11
C PHE A 667 18.06 -23.61 20.45
#